data_AF-A0AAE2CQY7-F1
#
_entry.id   AF-A0AAE2CQY7-F1
#
_cell.length_a   1.000
_cell.length_b   1.000
_cell.length_c   1.000
_cell.angle_alpha   90.00
_cell.angle_beta   90.00
_cell.angle_gamma   90.00
#
_symmetry.space_group_name_H-M   'P 1'
#
loop_
_entity.id
_entity.type
_entity.pdbx_description
1 polymer ?
#
loop_
_entity_poly.entity_id
_entity_poly.type
_entity_poly.pdbx_seq_one_letter_code
_entity_poly.pdbx_strand_id
1 'polypeptide(L)'
;MAFLHYGRNIMRRSSMHHPLLYAVQGVRYRKLEIILTTTIDKLGKAGETVKVAPGYFRNHLMPKLLAVPNIDKFAHLIREQRKIYQPKEAEEVKVVSKTEETNLKEYIAAANRLASARLNIKKFIIEGKGNELRHPVTKEEILAEVARQLQVQIEPENLHLPTPLSSLGEYKVPLRLPKSIPQPAGEEWILNIKIRKSDVNDLSALHRCTGGVVLALSMAAVFSSSISAALRMNFMYPKAGADSLQLKKVFVPSCAQIIVPFPKCSRKLYMVPFNRFSGRRGLRSFAVDSSLRVGGRHPESDVYSGVLGPNNCHSSSELEGQLQELFDEVKTMIKWGKTDDAVDLLQANYEAVKEQVDSGARGIEEAAILDVIALGYMALGDLRTVRSLMDVLHEIVNDLKDEELLLDSILMHMGSIHAKLEKFELSISFYRRSLQIMERKYGTKSSFLCAPLLGIAKLLGTNGRATEAIETYQRVIKILESCRGGESEELILTLCSMGNLLMNEGKTLDAEYTFNRVLNIYMRSYGEKDERVGMAMSSLAQVKCAKGEVNEAIDLYKRAIQILKDSKHMALDDKVMEKMRIDLAELLHVVGRAEEGRAVLEECLLISEKLKGKEHPSLVPHLVNLATSYSRSKNFAEAERLLRISLQILMKTVPSDDPSITFPMLNLAVTLYNLHHDEEAEKIALDVLSIREKAFGKESLLVGEALDCLVSIQTRLEKEESELVELLKRVLKIQEKSFGHDSEENFNCEAVNKVWRASGHEQPALLRLNEEWDPQELLFLDNRDS
;
A
#
# COMPACT_ATOMS: atom_id res chain seq x y z
N MET A 1 0.63 16.57 -4.49
CA MET A 1 -0.68 17.25 -4.46
C MET A 1 -1.73 16.39 -3.79
N ALA A 2 -2.65 17.09 -3.11
CA ALA A 2 -3.72 16.65 -2.22
C ALA A 2 -3.38 16.58 -0.71
N PHE A 3 -2.81 17.66 -0.18
CA PHE A 3 -3.32 18.26 1.05
C PHE A 3 -3.87 19.62 0.63
N LEU A 4 -5.18 19.69 0.42
CA LEU A 4 -6.07 20.85 0.34
C LEU A 4 -7.34 20.37 -0.39
N HIS A 5 -8.48 20.55 0.29
CA HIS A 5 -9.84 20.11 -0.06
C HIS A 5 -10.16 18.61 0.08
N TYR A 6 -10.59 18.20 1.28
CA TYR A 6 -11.93 17.62 1.47
C TYR A 6 -12.36 17.87 2.92
N GLY A 7 -13.16 18.90 3.11
CA GLY A 7 -13.96 19.10 4.31
C GLY A 7 -15.38 18.59 4.05
N ARG A 8 -15.79 17.63 4.89
CA ARG A 8 -17.15 17.23 5.31
C ARG A 8 -17.38 15.73 5.22
N ASN A 9 -17.53 15.17 6.41
CA ASN A 9 -18.10 13.86 6.72
C ASN A 9 -17.27 12.66 6.29
N ILE A 10 -16.35 12.25 7.17
CA ILE A 10 -16.04 10.88 7.63
C ILE A 10 -14.76 11.00 8.47
N MET A 11 -14.91 11.11 9.79
CA MET A 11 -13.83 10.92 10.78
C MET A 11 -14.46 10.42 12.08
N ARG A 12 -15.07 9.24 12.02
CA ARG A 12 -15.07 8.31 13.15
C ARG A 12 -13.98 7.28 12.82
N ARG A 13 -12.93 7.24 13.64
CA ARG A 13 -11.78 6.32 13.56
C ARG A 13 -10.89 6.44 12.32
N SER A 14 -10.06 7.47 12.29
CA SER A 14 -8.76 7.43 11.60
C SER A 14 -7.96 8.69 11.93
N SER A 15 -7.57 8.86 13.19
CA SER A 15 -6.37 9.64 13.46
C SER A 15 -5.19 8.80 12.95
N MET A 16 -4.42 9.31 12.00
CA MET A 16 -3.09 8.78 11.72
C MET A 16 -2.24 9.10 12.95
N HIS A 17 -2.24 8.20 13.93
CA HIS A 17 -1.27 8.15 14.99
C HIS A 17 -0.15 7.22 14.54
N HIS A 18 1.07 7.73 14.57
CA HIS A 18 2.28 6.92 14.39
C HIS A 18 2.32 5.88 15.54
N PRO A 19 2.40 4.57 15.29
CA PRO A 19 2.31 3.55 16.36
C PRO A 19 3.53 3.48 17.30
N LEU A 20 4.44 4.46 17.29
CA LEU A 20 5.71 4.40 18.03
C LEU A 20 5.96 5.55 19.00
N LEU A 21 5.04 6.52 19.11
CA LEU A 21 5.09 7.52 20.20
C LEU A 21 4.49 7.01 21.53
N TYR A 22 3.97 5.78 21.58
CA TYR A 22 3.41 5.16 22.80
C TYR A 22 3.84 3.71 23.03
N ALA A 23 5.16 3.46 23.05
CA ALA A 23 5.72 2.18 23.48
C ALA A 23 6.78 2.31 24.59
N VAL A 24 6.62 3.32 25.46
CA VAL A 24 7.30 3.35 26.75
C VAL A 24 6.28 3.72 27.82
N GLN A 25 5.39 2.79 28.16
CA GLN A 25 4.80 2.55 29.49
C GLN A 25 3.70 1.49 29.36
N GLY A 26 3.54 0.64 30.38
CA GLY A 26 2.46 -0.35 30.42
C GLY A 26 2.83 -1.82 30.21
N VAL A 27 3.97 -2.31 30.69
CA VAL A 27 4.10 -3.76 30.94
C VAL A 27 3.67 -4.06 32.37
N ARG A 28 2.51 -4.71 32.52
CA ARG A 28 2.08 -5.36 33.78
C ARG A 28 3.26 -6.15 34.35
N TYR A 29 3.81 -5.73 35.49
CA TYR A 29 4.92 -6.44 36.12
C TYR A 29 4.45 -7.80 36.65
N ARG A 30 4.58 -8.86 35.82
CA ARG A 30 4.65 -10.23 36.33
C ARG A 30 5.92 -10.34 37.18
N LYS A 31 5.82 -10.84 38.42
CA LYS A 31 6.99 -11.12 39.27
C LYS A 31 7.94 -12.06 38.50
N LEU A 32 9.22 -11.71 38.45
CA LEU A 32 10.26 -12.44 37.73
C LEU A 32 10.76 -13.60 38.60
N GLU A 33 10.79 -14.81 38.04
CA GLU A 33 11.48 -15.93 38.67
C GLU A 33 12.99 -15.83 38.38
N ILE A 34 13.77 -15.79 39.45
CA ILE A 34 15.23 -15.64 39.41
C ILE A 34 15.87 -16.73 40.26
N ILE A 35 17.07 -17.19 39.89
CA ILE A 35 17.89 -18.10 40.68
C ILE A 35 18.93 -17.26 41.42
N LEU A 36 18.97 -17.35 42.75
CA LEU A 36 19.98 -16.67 43.55
C LEU A 36 21.36 -17.28 43.30
N THR A 37 22.38 -16.47 43.04
CA THR A 37 23.77 -16.95 42.90
C THR A 37 24.51 -16.95 44.24
N THR A 38 24.02 -16.18 45.20
CA THR A 38 24.53 -16.04 46.57
C THR A 38 23.39 -16.03 47.57
N THR A 39 23.64 -16.40 48.82
CA THR A 39 22.62 -16.32 49.89
C THR A 39 22.37 -14.85 50.24
N ILE A 40 21.09 -14.44 50.25
CA ILE A 40 20.67 -13.07 50.55
C ILE A 40 19.64 -13.11 51.68
N ASP A 41 19.93 -12.41 52.77
CA ASP A 41 19.03 -12.31 53.90
C ASP A 41 17.65 -11.77 53.46
N LYS A 42 16.59 -12.48 53.88
CA LYS A 42 15.17 -12.23 53.52
C LYS A 42 14.76 -12.58 52.08
N LEU A 43 15.68 -12.95 51.19
CA LEU A 43 15.36 -13.40 49.83
C LEU A 43 15.47 -14.92 49.64
N GLY A 44 16.50 -15.57 50.20
CA GLY A 44 16.72 -17.01 50.08
C GLY A 44 18.19 -17.42 50.04
N LYS A 45 18.46 -18.73 49.91
CA LYS A 45 19.81 -19.28 49.80
C LYS A 45 20.29 -19.34 48.35
N ALA A 46 21.62 -19.35 48.17
CA ALA A 46 22.23 -19.55 46.85
C ALA A 46 21.69 -20.83 46.18
N GLY A 47 21.25 -20.72 44.93
CA GLY A 47 20.66 -21.79 44.13
C GLY A 47 19.13 -21.88 44.18
N GLU A 48 18.47 -21.20 45.11
CA GLU A 48 17.01 -21.19 45.20
C GLU A 48 16.37 -20.28 44.14
N THR A 49 15.20 -20.69 43.64
CA THR A 49 14.40 -19.89 42.72
C THR A 49 13.40 -19.04 43.50
N VAL A 50 13.44 -17.73 43.32
CA VAL A 50 12.63 -16.76 44.07
C VAL A 50 11.92 -15.81 43.10
N LYS A 51 10.71 -15.36 43.47
CA LYS A 51 9.92 -14.40 42.68
C LYS A 51 10.14 -12.98 43.19
N VAL A 52 10.69 -12.11 42.36
CA VAL A 52 10.94 -10.70 42.73
C VAL A 52 10.34 -9.74 41.70
N ALA A 53 10.11 -8.49 42.11
CA ALA A 53 9.72 -7.45 41.18
C ALA A 53 10.86 -7.20 40.17
N PRO A 54 10.58 -7.08 38.85
CA PRO A 54 11.63 -6.86 37.84
C PRO A 54 12.51 -5.64 38.11
N GLY A 55 11.95 -4.56 38.69
CA GLY A 55 12.71 -3.39 39.12
C GLY A 55 13.70 -3.68 40.25
N TYR A 56 13.32 -4.50 41.23
CA TYR A 56 14.22 -4.92 42.31
C TYR A 56 15.36 -5.79 41.79
N PHE A 57 15.07 -6.74 40.90
CA PHE A 57 16.09 -7.54 40.22
C PHE A 57 17.07 -6.67 39.43
N ARG A 58 16.58 -5.80 38.55
CA ARG A 58 17.40 -4.95 37.68
C ARG A 58 18.28 -3.97 38.46
N ASN A 59 17.76 -3.39 39.54
CA ASN A 59 18.44 -2.29 40.23
C ASN A 59 19.33 -2.78 41.39
N HIS A 60 19.01 -3.91 42.03
CA HIS A 60 19.66 -4.33 43.27
C HIS A 60 20.40 -5.67 43.16
N LEU A 61 19.88 -6.62 42.36
CA LEU A 61 20.42 -7.98 42.28
C LEU A 61 21.34 -8.17 41.08
N MET A 62 20.90 -7.74 39.89
CA MET A 62 21.60 -7.92 38.62
C MET A 62 22.95 -7.17 38.56
N PRO A 63 23.08 -5.90 38.98
CA PRO A 63 24.35 -5.17 38.88
C PRO A 63 25.46 -5.79 39.74
N LYS A 64 25.07 -6.49 40.80
CA LYS A 64 25.95 -7.18 41.74
C LYS A 64 26.05 -8.69 41.45
N LEU A 65 25.39 -9.17 40.39
CA LEU A 65 25.33 -10.58 40.00
C LEU A 65 24.88 -11.51 41.15
N LEU A 66 24.01 -11.04 42.04
CA LEU A 66 23.50 -11.80 43.20
C LEU A 66 22.35 -12.77 42.85
N ALA A 67 21.81 -12.63 41.64
CA ALA A 67 20.82 -13.54 41.07
C ALA A 67 20.85 -13.49 39.53
N VAL A 68 20.34 -14.53 38.89
CA VAL A 68 20.20 -14.62 37.42
C VAL A 68 18.76 -14.97 37.04
N PRO A 69 18.26 -14.59 35.86
CA PRO A 69 16.91 -14.94 35.42
C PRO A 69 16.77 -16.46 35.25
N ASN A 70 15.67 -17.04 35.71
CA ASN A 70 15.37 -18.47 35.54
C ASN A 70 14.87 -18.75 34.11
N ILE A 71 15.76 -18.63 33.13
CA ILE A 71 15.47 -18.87 31.71
C ILE A 71 16.54 -19.82 31.15
N ASP A 72 16.13 -20.90 30.49
CA ASP A 72 17.00 -21.96 29.95
C ASP A 72 18.17 -21.44 29.10
N LYS A 73 17.96 -20.32 28.41
CA LYS A 73 18.96 -19.61 27.59
C LYS A 73 20.17 -19.13 28.43
N PHE A 74 19.97 -18.68 29.66
CA PHE A 74 21.07 -18.21 30.53
C PHE A 74 21.82 -19.37 31.20
N ALA A 75 21.13 -20.47 31.52
CA ALA A 75 21.78 -21.69 31.99
C ALA A 75 22.73 -22.28 30.92
N HIS A 76 22.34 -22.19 29.64
CA HIS A 76 23.20 -22.53 28.50
C HIS A 76 24.38 -21.56 28.35
N LEU A 77 24.15 -20.24 28.43
CA LEU A 77 25.21 -19.23 28.30
C LEU A 77 26.28 -19.34 29.41
N ILE A 78 25.92 -19.70 30.65
CA ILE A 78 26.89 -19.94 31.72
C ILE A 78 27.74 -21.21 31.45
N ARG A 79 27.15 -22.24 30.82
CA ARG A 79 27.90 -23.44 30.39
C ARG A 79 28.83 -23.13 29.22
N GLU A 80 28.42 -22.26 28.29
CA GLU A 80 29.23 -21.83 27.15
C GLU A 80 30.34 -20.85 27.55
N GLN A 81 30.09 -19.92 28.46
CA GLN A 81 31.09 -18.96 28.95
C GLN A 81 32.28 -19.66 29.64
N ARG A 82 32.05 -20.83 30.25
CA ARG A 82 33.11 -21.70 30.80
C ARG A 82 33.95 -22.43 29.74
N LYS A 83 33.44 -22.57 28.51
CA LYS A 83 34.18 -23.15 27.37
C LYS A 83 35.05 -22.12 26.63
N ILE A 84 34.67 -20.83 26.69
CA ILE A 84 35.28 -19.74 25.90
C ILE A 84 36.65 -19.28 26.46
N TYR A 85 36.97 -19.52 27.74
CA TYR A 85 38.30 -19.22 28.29
C TYR A 85 39.32 -20.34 28.06
N GLN A 86 39.66 -20.59 26.80
CA GLN A 86 40.99 -21.09 26.41
C GLN A 86 41.44 -20.36 25.14
N PRO A 87 42.53 -19.58 25.18
CA PRO A 87 42.94 -18.77 24.04
C PRO A 87 43.69 -19.62 23.00
N LYS A 88 43.31 -19.48 21.72
CA LYS A 88 44.19 -19.75 20.57
C LYS A 88 44.05 -18.65 19.52
N GLU A 89 45.20 -18.33 18.93
CA GLU A 89 45.55 -17.14 18.16
C GLU A 89 44.91 -17.06 16.77
N ALA A 90 44.86 -15.83 16.24
CA ALA A 90 44.22 -15.41 15.00
C ALA A 90 45.18 -15.48 13.79
N GLU A 91 44.62 -15.73 12.60
CA GLU A 91 45.24 -15.39 11.31
C GLU A 91 44.33 -14.45 10.51
N GLU A 92 44.94 -13.42 9.91
CA GLU A 92 44.33 -12.37 9.10
C GLU A 92 44.06 -12.83 7.65
N VAL A 93 42.96 -12.35 7.04
CA VAL A 93 42.67 -12.55 5.61
C VAL A 93 42.56 -11.20 4.89
N LYS A 94 43.41 -11.03 3.86
CA LYS A 94 43.48 -9.87 2.95
C LYS A 94 42.41 -9.89 1.85
N VAL A 95 41.97 -8.69 1.48
CA VAL A 95 41.02 -8.36 0.40
C VAL A 95 41.70 -8.44 -0.98
N VAL A 96 41.04 -9.06 -1.97
CA VAL A 96 41.51 -9.18 -3.37
C VAL A 96 40.60 -8.39 -4.33
N SER A 97 41.19 -7.59 -5.21
CA SER A 97 40.56 -6.87 -6.31
C SER A 97 40.28 -7.79 -7.51
N LYS A 98 39.10 -7.67 -8.14
CA LYS A 98 38.68 -8.46 -9.32
C LYS A 98 39.59 -8.18 -10.53
N THR A 99 40.19 -9.23 -11.11
CA THR A 99 41.05 -9.19 -12.31
C THR A 99 40.31 -9.69 -13.56
N GLU A 100 40.80 -9.33 -14.75
CA GLU A 100 40.25 -9.71 -16.07
C GLU A 100 40.03 -11.23 -16.27
N GLU A 101 40.75 -12.07 -15.52
CA GLU A 101 40.55 -13.53 -15.50
C GLU A 101 39.16 -13.96 -15.01
N THR A 102 38.52 -13.21 -14.09
CA THR A 102 37.16 -13.55 -13.63
C THR A 102 36.14 -13.32 -14.73
N ASN A 103 36.30 -12.25 -15.51
CA ASN A 103 35.39 -11.94 -16.62
C ASN A 103 35.52 -12.96 -17.75
N LEU A 104 36.74 -13.40 -18.08
CA LEU A 104 36.96 -14.43 -19.11
C LEU A 104 36.34 -15.79 -18.71
N LYS A 105 36.39 -16.17 -17.43
CA LYS A 105 35.73 -17.37 -16.90
C LYS A 105 34.20 -17.30 -17.03
N GLU A 106 33.61 -16.12 -16.77
CA GLU A 106 32.17 -15.90 -16.94
C GLU A 106 31.74 -16.02 -18.41
N TYR A 107 32.52 -15.47 -19.35
CA TYR A 107 32.27 -15.61 -20.79
C TYR A 107 32.34 -17.07 -21.26
N ILE A 108 33.35 -17.83 -20.81
CA ILE A 108 33.48 -19.25 -21.16
C ILE A 108 32.31 -20.06 -20.56
N ALA A 109 31.86 -19.75 -19.34
CA ALA A 109 30.72 -20.41 -18.73
C ALA A 109 29.39 -20.11 -19.46
N ALA A 110 29.20 -18.87 -19.93
CA ALA A 110 28.04 -18.49 -20.74
C ALA A 110 28.08 -19.16 -22.12
N ALA A 111 29.26 -19.22 -22.75
CA ALA A 111 29.47 -19.89 -24.02
C ALA A 111 29.15 -21.40 -23.92
N ASN A 112 29.63 -22.08 -22.88
CA ASN A 112 29.31 -23.50 -22.66
C ASN A 112 27.81 -23.75 -22.48
N ARG A 113 27.10 -22.84 -21.78
CA ARG A 113 25.63 -22.92 -21.65
C ARG A 113 24.91 -22.78 -22.99
N LEU A 114 25.40 -21.93 -23.89
CA LEU A 114 24.86 -21.81 -25.24
C LEU A 114 25.10 -23.07 -26.09
N ALA A 115 26.28 -23.69 -26.00
CA ALA A 115 26.61 -24.89 -26.76
C ALA A 115 25.84 -26.13 -26.29
N SER A 116 25.69 -26.31 -24.98
CA SER A 116 25.10 -27.54 -24.43
C SER A 116 23.58 -27.52 -24.37
N ALA A 117 22.97 -26.34 -24.37
CA ALA A 117 21.54 -26.20 -24.11
C ALA A 117 20.69 -26.20 -25.37
N ARG A 118 19.44 -26.61 -25.19
CA ARG A 118 18.42 -26.67 -26.22
C ARG A 118 17.26 -25.75 -25.87
N LEU A 119 17.08 -24.70 -26.65
CA LEU A 119 16.05 -23.68 -26.44
C LEU A 119 14.67 -24.24 -26.81
N ASN A 120 13.72 -24.28 -25.88
CA ASN A 120 12.37 -24.79 -26.14
C ASN A 120 11.35 -23.65 -26.22
N ILE A 121 10.74 -23.42 -27.39
CA ILE A 121 9.75 -22.36 -27.62
C ILE A 121 8.38 -23.00 -27.82
N LYS A 122 7.36 -22.57 -27.06
CA LYS A 122 5.96 -23.03 -27.25
C LYS A 122 5.17 -22.02 -28.07
N LYS A 123 4.50 -22.48 -29.14
CA LYS A 123 3.68 -21.63 -30.03
C LYS A 123 2.37 -22.32 -30.39
N PHE A 124 1.35 -21.51 -30.67
CA PHE A 124 0.07 -21.99 -31.20
C PHE A 124 0.16 -22.22 -32.70
N ILE A 125 -0.55 -23.23 -33.19
CA ILE A 125 -0.68 -23.55 -34.62
C ILE A 125 -1.99 -23.00 -35.19
N ILE A 126 -2.05 -22.85 -36.51
CA ILE A 126 -3.28 -22.51 -37.22
C ILE A 126 -4.16 -23.76 -37.30
N GLU A 127 -5.37 -23.70 -36.72
CA GLU A 127 -6.32 -24.83 -36.76
C GLU A 127 -6.68 -25.17 -38.21
N GLY A 128 -6.55 -26.45 -38.57
CA GLY A 128 -6.81 -26.96 -39.93
C GLY A 128 -5.62 -26.93 -40.89
N LYS A 129 -4.46 -26.34 -40.54
CA LYS A 129 -3.26 -26.26 -41.41
C LYS A 129 -2.00 -27.00 -40.89
N GLY A 130 -2.15 -27.95 -39.97
CA GLY A 130 -1.04 -28.81 -39.52
C GLY A 130 0.05 -28.06 -38.73
N ASN A 131 1.32 -28.15 -39.16
CA ASN A 131 2.50 -27.68 -38.42
C ASN A 131 2.78 -26.16 -38.53
N GLU A 132 1.94 -25.38 -39.21
CA GLU A 132 2.12 -23.93 -39.37
C GLU A 132 1.78 -23.16 -38.10
N LEU A 133 2.67 -22.23 -37.71
CA LEU A 133 2.51 -21.38 -36.53
C LEU A 133 1.55 -20.22 -36.80
N ARG A 134 0.71 -19.89 -35.82
CA ARG A 134 -0.18 -18.72 -35.86
C ARG A 134 0.59 -17.39 -35.94
N HIS A 135 1.74 -17.33 -35.28
CA HIS A 135 2.69 -16.21 -35.37
C HIS A 135 4.11 -16.77 -35.49
N PRO A 136 4.90 -16.34 -36.49
CA PRO A 136 6.26 -16.83 -36.66
C PRO A 136 7.16 -16.36 -35.52
N VAL A 137 8.22 -17.12 -35.24
CA VAL A 137 9.21 -16.76 -34.21
C VAL A 137 10.21 -15.78 -34.81
N THR A 138 10.25 -14.56 -34.28
CA THR A 138 11.18 -13.53 -34.74
C THR A 138 12.54 -13.62 -34.05
N LYS A 139 13.51 -12.88 -34.57
CA LYS A 139 14.86 -12.78 -34.03
C LYS A 139 14.86 -12.27 -32.59
N GLU A 140 14.04 -11.27 -32.29
CA GLU A 140 13.90 -10.64 -30.97
C GLU A 140 13.31 -11.61 -29.94
N GLU A 141 12.35 -12.44 -30.36
CA GLU A 141 11.78 -13.48 -29.49
C GLU A 141 12.80 -14.55 -29.11
N ILE A 142 13.67 -14.96 -30.03
CA ILE A 142 14.74 -15.92 -29.73
C ILE A 142 15.74 -15.31 -28.74
N LEU A 143 16.14 -14.05 -28.93
CA LEU A 143 17.06 -13.36 -28.01
C LEU A 143 16.46 -13.23 -26.60
N ALA A 144 15.19 -12.86 -26.52
CA ALA A 144 14.46 -12.79 -25.25
C ALA A 144 14.40 -14.16 -24.57
N GLU A 145 14.17 -15.23 -25.33
CA GLU A 145 14.07 -16.57 -24.78
C GLU A 145 15.43 -17.16 -24.38
N VAL A 146 16.52 -16.81 -25.08
CA VAL A 146 17.89 -17.15 -24.68
C VAL A 146 18.26 -16.45 -23.37
N ALA A 147 17.94 -15.16 -23.23
CA ALA A 147 18.12 -14.44 -21.98
C ALA A 147 17.32 -15.07 -20.83
N ARG A 148 16.09 -15.52 -21.10
CA ARG A 148 15.20 -16.12 -20.11
C ARG A 148 15.60 -17.55 -19.71
N GLN A 149 15.89 -18.42 -20.66
CA GLN A 149 16.15 -19.86 -20.40
C GLN A 149 17.61 -20.13 -20.06
N LEU A 150 18.55 -19.44 -20.71
CA LEU A 150 19.98 -19.75 -20.63
C LEU A 150 20.76 -18.71 -19.81
N GLN A 151 20.11 -17.61 -19.42
CA GLN A 151 20.72 -16.49 -18.69
C GLN A 151 21.96 -15.95 -19.42
N VAL A 152 21.86 -15.84 -20.75
CA VAL A 152 22.90 -15.27 -21.60
C VAL A 152 22.28 -14.15 -22.43
N GLN A 153 22.88 -12.96 -22.39
CA GLN A 153 22.51 -11.88 -23.29
C GLN A 153 23.37 -11.96 -24.55
N ILE A 154 22.71 -12.06 -25.70
CA ILE A 154 23.36 -12.05 -27.02
C ILE A 154 22.94 -10.77 -27.71
N GLU A 155 23.92 -9.99 -28.19
CA GLU A 155 23.62 -8.83 -29.02
C GLU A 155 22.93 -9.27 -30.31
N PRO A 156 21.90 -8.54 -30.80
CA PRO A 156 21.14 -8.96 -31.97
C PRO A 156 22.01 -9.25 -33.19
N GLU A 157 23.09 -8.51 -33.40
CA GLU A 157 24.03 -8.68 -34.51
C GLU A 157 24.67 -10.08 -34.57
N ASN A 158 24.79 -10.73 -33.41
CA ASN A 158 25.46 -12.02 -33.25
C ASN A 158 24.53 -13.23 -33.49
N LEU A 159 23.23 -13.02 -33.76
CA LEU A 159 22.27 -14.06 -34.12
C LEU A 159 21.88 -13.94 -35.60
N HIS A 160 22.22 -14.94 -36.41
CA HIS A 160 21.93 -14.92 -37.84
C HIS A 160 20.64 -15.69 -38.16
N LEU A 161 19.53 -14.95 -38.28
CA LEU A 161 18.23 -15.47 -38.68
C LEU A 161 17.66 -14.64 -39.85
N PRO A 162 17.85 -15.06 -41.11
CA PRO A 162 17.42 -14.28 -42.28
C PRO A 162 15.90 -14.29 -42.48
N THR A 163 15.20 -15.34 -42.04
CA THR A 163 13.73 -15.44 -42.10
C THR A 163 13.17 -15.94 -40.76
N PRO A 164 12.04 -15.39 -40.28
CA PRO A 164 11.36 -15.87 -39.08
C PRO A 164 10.92 -17.34 -39.20
N LEU A 165 10.96 -18.09 -38.10
CA LEU A 165 10.60 -19.51 -38.09
C LEU A 165 9.07 -19.67 -38.05
N SER A 166 8.47 -20.26 -39.09
CA SER A 166 7.01 -20.31 -39.28
C SER A 166 6.35 -21.68 -39.04
N SER A 167 7.12 -22.73 -38.73
CA SER A 167 6.60 -24.08 -38.49
C SER A 167 7.10 -24.74 -37.20
N LEU A 168 6.38 -25.74 -36.69
CA LEU A 168 6.88 -26.63 -35.63
C LEU A 168 8.08 -27.44 -36.12
N GLY A 169 9.07 -27.65 -35.26
CA GLY A 169 10.27 -28.40 -35.63
C GLY A 169 11.51 -28.10 -34.79
N GLU A 170 12.61 -28.74 -35.16
CA GLU A 170 13.93 -28.50 -34.60
C GLU A 170 14.75 -27.67 -35.59
N TYR A 171 15.32 -26.56 -35.13
CA TYR A 171 16.06 -25.61 -35.95
C TYR A 171 17.47 -25.40 -35.38
N LYS A 172 18.45 -25.28 -36.27
CA LYS A 172 19.83 -24.93 -35.96
C LYS A 172 20.10 -23.52 -36.44
N VAL A 173 20.29 -22.57 -35.52
CA VAL A 173 20.50 -21.16 -35.85
C VAL A 173 21.96 -20.78 -35.57
N PRO A 174 22.74 -20.33 -36.57
CA PRO A 174 24.14 -19.98 -36.38
C PRO A 174 24.32 -18.67 -35.59
N LEU A 175 25.32 -18.65 -34.72
CA LEU A 175 25.76 -17.51 -33.92
C LEU A 175 27.12 -16.99 -34.42
N ARG A 176 27.26 -15.67 -34.47
CA ARG A 176 28.50 -14.98 -34.88
C ARG A 176 29.10 -14.29 -33.66
N LEU A 177 29.86 -15.03 -32.85
CA LEU A 177 30.52 -14.49 -31.65
C LEU A 177 31.94 -13.96 -31.95
N PRO A 178 32.47 -13.03 -31.15
CA PRO A 178 33.85 -12.55 -31.31
C PRO A 178 34.89 -13.67 -31.22
N LYS A 179 35.99 -13.56 -31.98
CA LYS A 179 37.08 -14.56 -32.04
C LYS A 179 37.83 -14.78 -30.71
N SER A 180 37.63 -13.90 -29.73
CA SER A 180 38.17 -14.04 -28.37
C SER A 180 37.50 -15.16 -27.56
N ILE A 181 36.31 -15.62 -27.98
CA ILE A 181 35.62 -16.75 -27.35
C ILE A 181 36.01 -18.04 -28.09
N PRO A 182 36.65 -19.02 -27.43
CA PRO A 182 37.07 -20.26 -28.07
C PRO A 182 35.86 -21.05 -28.56
N GLN A 183 35.91 -21.54 -29.80
CA GLN A 183 34.85 -22.38 -30.38
C GLN A 183 34.91 -23.80 -29.78
N PRO A 184 33.75 -24.41 -29.50
CA PRO A 184 33.70 -25.82 -29.11
C PRO A 184 34.04 -26.69 -30.33
N ALA A 185 35.11 -27.49 -30.22
CA ALA A 185 35.50 -28.52 -31.18
C ALA A 185 35.75 -28.09 -32.65
N GLY A 186 35.98 -26.80 -32.92
CA GLY A 186 36.26 -26.30 -34.27
C GLY A 186 35.04 -26.16 -35.19
N GLU A 187 33.83 -26.25 -34.64
CA GLU A 187 32.57 -26.00 -35.35
C GLU A 187 32.06 -24.57 -35.11
N GLU A 188 31.25 -24.05 -36.05
CA GLU A 188 30.54 -22.78 -35.85
C GLU A 188 29.57 -22.87 -34.66
N TRP A 189 29.41 -21.78 -33.92
CA TRP A 189 28.47 -21.72 -32.80
C TRP A 189 27.03 -21.90 -33.30
N ILE A 190 26.34 -22.96 -32.89
CA ILE A 190 24.96 -23.26 -33.29
C ILE A 190 24.05 -23.25 -32.06
N LEU A 191 22.97 -22.46 -32.14
CA LEU A 191 21.88 -22.50 -31.18
C LEU A 191 20.81 -23.51 -31.64
N ASN A 192 20.58 -24.54 -30.83
CA ASN A 192 19.57 -25.56 -31.08
C ASN A 192 18.21 -25.13 -30.52
N ILE A 193 17.21 -24.95 -31.39
CA ILE A 193 15.86 -24.48 -31.04
C ILE A 193 14.83 -25.58 -31.32
N LYS A 194 13.94 -25.88 -30.37
CA LYS A 194 12.76 -26.73 -30.57
C LYS A 194 11.50 -25.91 -30.44
N ILE A 195 10.71 -25.83 -31.50
CA ILE A 195 9.38 -25.23 -31.44
C ILE A 195 8.35 -26.34 -31.21
N ARG A 196 7.63 -26.28 -30.09
CA ARG A 196 6.59 -27.24 -29.68
C ARG A 196 5.21 -26.59 -29.74
N LYS A 197 4.19 -27.42 -29.96
CA LYS A 197 2.78 -27.01 -29.86
C LYS A 197 2.46 -26.63 -28.41
N SER A 198 1.76 -25.52 -28.22
CA SER A 198 1.25 -25.10 -26.91
C SER A 198 -0.11 -25.73 -26.65
N ASP A 199 -0.31 -26.32 -25.47
CA ASP A 199 -1.60 -26.85 -25.03
C ASP A 199 -2.49 -25.72 -24.47
N VAL A 200 -3.80 -25.84 -24.65
CA VAL A 200 -4.80 -24.81 -24.26
C VAL A 200 -4.80 -24.52 -22.74
N ASN A 201 -4.21 -25.41 -21.93
CA ASN A 201 -4.10 -25.26 -20.47
C ASN A 201 -2.82 -24.54 -19.99
N ASP A 202 -1.86 -24.20 -20.87
CA ASP A 202 -0.64 -23.46 -20.49
C ASP A 202 -0.90 -21.94 -20.49
N LEU A 203 -1.30 -21.42 -19.33
CA LEU A 203 -1.71 -20.03 -19.06
C LEU A 203 -0.66 -18.92 -19.32
N SER A 204 0.58 -19.24 -19.71
CA SER A 204 1.58 -18.21 -20.04
C SER A 204 1.30 -17.48 -21.36
N ALA A 205 0.54 -18.11 -22.27
CA ALA A 205 0.14 -17.52 -23.54
C ALA A 205 -1.27 -16.90 -23.50
N LEU A 206 -2.14 -17.36 -22.59
CA LEU A 206 -3.47 -16.76 -22.34
C LEU A 206 -3.38 -15.40 -21.62
N HIS A 207 -2.29 -15.15 -20.90
CA HIS A 207 -1.97 -13.85 -20.29
C HIS A 207 -1.76 -12.72 -21.32
N ARG A 208 -1.49 -13.05 -22.59
CA ARG A 208 -1.16 -12.05 -23.63
C ARG A 208 -2.30 -11.67 -24.57
N CYS A 209 -3.39 -12.45 -24.65
CA CYS A 209 -4.38 -12.20 -25.70
C CYS A 209 -5.84 -12.05 -25.27
N THR A 210 -6.30 -12.56 -24.12
CA THR A 210 -7.73 -12.36 -23.72
C THR A 210 -7.99 -12.44 -22.21
N GLY A 211 -7.09 -13.02 -21.41
CA GLY A 211 -7.27 -13.15 -19.95
C GLY A 211 -6.63 -12.05 -19.09
N GLY A 212 -5.83 -11.16 -19.70
CA GLY A 212 -5.10 -10.12 -18.98
C GLY A 212 -5.97 -8.98 -18.45
N VAL A 213 -7.15 -8.77 -19.03
CA VAL A 213 -8.02 -7.62 -18.68
C VAL A 213 -8.95 -7.98 -17.51
N VAL A 214 -9.51 -9.18 -17.45
CA VAL A 214 -10.40 -9.60 -16.34
C VAL A 214 -9.64 -9.79 -15.01
N LEU A 215 -8.41 -10.31 -15.05
CA LEU A 215 -7.54 -10.44 -13.87
C LEU A 215 -6.88 -9.10 -13.48
N ALA A 216 -6.50 -8.24 -14.44
CA ALA A 216 -5.99 -6.91 -14.13
C ALA A 216 -7.09 -5.90 -13.72
N LEU A 217 -8.35 -6.07 -14.16
CA LEU A 217 -9.48 -5.22 -13.77
C LEU A 217 -10.07 -5.63 -12.41
N SER A 218 -10.14 -6.93 -12.09
CA SER A 218 -10.48 -7.38 -10.73
C SER A 218 -9.39 -6.98 -9.71
N MET A 219 -8.11 -6.99 -10.11
CA MET A 219 -7.01 -6.41 -9.34
C MET A 219 -6.86 -4.88 -9.48
N ALA A 220 -7.66 -4.17 -10.28
CA ALA A 220 -7.68 -2.71 -10.28
C ALA A 220 -8.86 -2.15 -9.49
N ALA A 221 -10.01 -2.83 -9.54
CA ALA A 221 -11.23 -2.47 -8.82
C ALA A 221 -11.09 -2.67 -7.29
N VAL A 222 -10.56 -3.81 -6.84
CA VAL A 222 -10.24 -4.08 -5.41
C VAL A 222 -9.22 -3.07 -4.84
N PHE A 223 -8.51 -2.36 -5.73
CA PHE A 223 -7.31 -1.57 -5.42
C PHE A 223 -7.47 -0.06 -5.58
N SER A 224 -8.67 0.47 -5.84
CA SER A 224 -8.90 1.93 -5.93
C SER A 224 -8.67 2.72 -4.61
N SER A 225 -8.28 2.05 -3.52
CA SER A 225 -7.76 2.71 -2.29
C SER A 225 -6.26 2.48 -2.02
N SER A 226 -5.56 1.68 -2.84
CA SER A 226 -4.10 1.47 -2.74
C SER A 226 -3.34 1.87 -4.03
N ILE A 227 -4.05 2.06 -5.14
CA ILE A 227 -3.53 2.54 -6.42
C ILE A 227 -3.19 4.04 -6.42
N SER A 228 -3.60 4.81 -5.40
CA SER A 228 -3.07 6.17 -5.19
C SER A 228 -1.62 6.17 -4.67
N ALA A 229 -1.10 5.02 -4.21
CA ALA A 229 0.30 4.84 -3.83
C ALA A 229 1.12 4.00 -4.85
N ALA A 230 0.48 3.14 -5.65
CA ALA A 230 1.19 2.25 -6.59
C ALA A 230 1.08 2.63 -8.09
N LEU A 231 0.23 3.59 -8.50
CA LEU A 231 0.19 4.13 -9.88
C LEU A 231 0.67 5.60 -9.96
N ARG A 232 1.65 5.96 -9.13
CA ARG A 232 2.58 7.07 -9.44
C ARG A 232 3.94 6.58 -9.96
N MET A 233 4.02 5.33 -10.37
CA MET A 233 5.10 4.82 -11.20
C MET A 233 4.58 4.60 -12.62
N ASN A 234 4.75 5.60 -13.50
CA ASN A 234 5.50 5.44 -14.75
C ASN A 234 5.38 6.63 -15.74
N PHE A 235 6.56 7.02 -16.24
CA PHE A 235 6.88 7.85 -17.42
C PHE A 235 6.62 9.36 -17.40
N MET A 236 7.64 10.13 -16.99
CA MET A 236 7.93 11.44 -17.59
C MET A 236 9.01 11.28 -18.67
N TYR A 237 8.72 11.75 -19.88
CA TYR A 237 9.74 12.19 -20.86
C TYR A 237 9.90 13.72 -20.76
N PRO A 238 11.06 14.28 -21.10
CA PRO A 238 11.41 15.66 -20.80
C PRO A 238 10.75 16.61 -21.79
N LYS A 239 10.23 17.75 -21.32
CA LYS A 239 9.94 18.90 -22.18
C LYS A 239 11.01 19.96 -21.99
N ALA A 240 11.81 20.13 -23.04
CA ALA A 240 12.61 21.32 -23.29
C ALA A 240 11.70 22.56 -23.39
N GLY A 241 12.22 23.70 -22.94
CA GLY A 241 11.51 24.98 -22.93
C GLY A 241 11.39 25.65 -24.29
N ALA A 242 10.42 26.56 -24.39
CA ALA A 242 10.55 27.90 -24.98
C ALA A 242 9.17 28.60 -25.01
N ASP A 243 9.11 29.71 -24.28
CA ASP A 243 8.54 31.02 -24.63
C ASP A 243 7.11 31.20 -25.16
N SER A 244 6.35 31.89 -24.30
CA SER A 244 5.42 33.01 -24.58
C SER A 244 4.87 33.21 -25.98
N LEU A 245 3.54 33.15 -26.10
CA LEU A 245 2.76 34.21 -26.74
C LEU A 245 1.28 34.10 -26.34
N GLN A 246 0.80 35.16 -25.69
CA GLN A 246 -0.63 35.42 -25.55
C GLN A 246 -1.28 35.51 -26.93
N LEU A 247 -2.44 34.89 -27.13
CA LEU A 247 -3.43 35.37 -28.10
C LEU A 247 -4.84 34.98 -27.68
N LYS A 248 -5.71 35.97 -27.87
CA LYS A 248 -7.06 36.17 -27.34
C LYS A 248 -8.06 35.11 -27.80
N LYS A 249 -9.06 34.90 -26.92
CA LYS A 249 -10.40 34.36 -27.19
C LYS A 249 -10.87 34.71 -28.61
N VAL A 250 -11.18 33.68 -29.40
CA VAL A 250 -12.16 33.76 -30.49
C VAL A 250 -13.11 32.58 -30.31
N PHE A 251 -14.37 32.94 -30.07
CA PHE A 251 -15.54 32.08 -30.08
C PHE A 251 -15.62 31.30 -31.41
N VAL A 252 -15.79 29.98 -31.34
CA VAL A 252 -16.38 29.18 -32.43
C VAL A 252 -17.35 28.19 -31.78
N PRO A 253 -18.62 28.12 -32.22
CA PRO A 253 -19.64 27.33 -31.55
C PRO A 253 -19.62 25.86 -32.01
N SER A 254 -19.98 24.97 -31.07
CA SER A 254 -20.67 23.68 -31.26
C SER A 254 -20.23 22.81 -32.45
N CYS A 255 -19.38 21.80 -32.19
CA CYS A 255 -19.38 20.58 -32.98
C CYS A 255 -20.30 19.56 -32.29
N ALA A 256 -21.51 19.41 -32.82
CA ALA A 256 -22.35 18.25 -32.53
C ALA A 256 -21.62 16.99 -32.98
N GLN A 257 -21.19 16.16 -32.02
CA GLN A 257 -20.66 14.82 -32.33
C GLN A 257 -21.86 13.93 -32.64
N ILE A 258 -21.91 13.44 -33.88
CA ILE A 258 -22.96 12.52 -34.33
C ILE A 258 -22.67 11.15 -33.73
N ILE A 259 -23.48 10.76 -32.74
CA ILE A 259 -23.57 9.40 -32.23
C ILE A 259 -24.27 8.56 -33.32
N VAL A 260 -23.58 7.58 -33.91
CA VAL A 260 -24.14 6.76 -35.00
C VAL A 260 -24.46 5.35 -34.50
N PRO A 261 -25.72 4.89 -34.58
CA PRO A 261 -26.07 3.52 -34.23
C PRO A 261 -25.65 2.53 -35.35
N PHE A 262 -24.74 1.59 -35.06
CA PHE A 262 -24.38 0.52 -36.02
C PHE A 262 -25.60 -0.35 -36.38
N PRO A 263 -25.75 -0.80 -37.64
CA PRO A 263 -26.85 -1.67 -38.03
C PRO A 263 -26.44 -3.14 -37.96
N LYS A 264 -27.09 -3.89 -37.06
CA LYS A 264 -27.31 -5.36 -37.00
C LYS A 264 -26.95 -6.01 -35.66
N CYS A 265 -27.57 -5.53 -34.57
CA CYS A 265 -27.95 -6.38 -33.44
C CYS A 265 -29.14 -5.73 -32.72
N SER A 266 -30.00 -6.51 -32.06
CA SER A 266 -31.32 -6.07 -31.58
C SER A 266 -31.30 -5.06 -30.41
N ARG A 267 -30.13 -4.70 -29.87
CA ARG A 267 -29.97 -3.70 -28.80
C ARG A 267 -28.65 -2.94 -29.05
N LYS A 268 -28.67 -1.60 -29.01
CA LYS A 268 -27.54 -0.75 -29.45
C LYS A 268 -27.01 0.10 -28.29
N LEU A 269 -25.77 -0.13 -27.89
CA LEU A 269 -25.02 0.80 -27.03
C LEU A 269 -24.55 2.00 -27.85
N TYR A 270 -24.53 3.18 -27.24
CA TYR A 270 -23.98 4.38 -27.85
C TYR A 270 -22.46 4.36 -27.73
N MET A 271 -21.76 4.52 -28.86
CA MET A 271 -20.30 4.47 -29.00
C MET A 271 -19.82 5.65 -29.86
N VAL A 272 -18.61 6.18 -29.64
CA VAL A 272 -18.03 7.18 -30.56
C VAL A 272 -17.21 6.47 -31.65
N PRO A 273 -17.45 6.75 -32.95
CA PRO A 273 -16.72 6.10 -34.03
C PRO A 273 -15.22 6.43 -33.99
N PHE A 274 -14.40 5.38 -33.95
CA PHE A 274 -12.94 5.46 -33.98
C PHE A 274 -12.43 5.87 -35.37
N ASN A 275 -12.20 7.16 -35.62
CA ASN A 275 -11.47 7.58 -36.81
C ASN A 275 -9.96 7.33 -36.59
N ARG A 276 -9.41 6.31 -37.26
CA ARG A 276 -7.96 6.20 -37.48
C ARG A 276 -7.50 7.47 -38.17
N PHE A 277 -6.73 8.30 -37.46
CA PHE A 277 -5.94 9.36 -38.08
C PHE A 277 -4.84 8.72 -38.95
N SER A 278 -5.19 8.32 -40.18
CA SER A 278 -4.25 8.13 -41.28
C SER A 278 -4.50 9.25 -42.28
N GLY A 279 -3.58 10.21 -42.33
CA GLY A 279 -3.65 11.32 -43.25
C GLY A 279 -3.66 10.88 -44.71
N ARG A 280 -4.60 11.41 -45.50
CA ARG A 280 -4.36 11.98 -46.82
C ARG A 280 -5.60 12.74 -47.26
N ARG A 281 -5.37 13.99 -47.68
CA ARG A 281 -6.35 14.90 -48.28
C ARG A 281 -6.94 14.28 -49.55
N GLY A 282 -8.23 14.51 -49.78
CA GLY A 282 -8.87 14.25 -51.07
C GLY A 282 -10.35 14.62 -51.02
N LEU A 283 -10.67 15.85 -51.41
CA LEU A 283 -12.03 16.32 -51.68
C LEU A 283 -12.74 15.40 -52.70
N ARG A 284 -14.02 15.08 -52.47
CA ARG A 284 -15.12 15.43 -53.41
C ARG A 284 -16.52 15.15 -52.86
N SER A 285 -17.30 16.23 -52.96
CA SER A 285 -18.75 16.48 -53.01
C SER A 285 -19.74 15.35 -53.34
N PHE A 286 -20.89 15.43 -52.62
CA PHE A 286 -22.30 15.31 -53.03
C PHE A 286 -22.76 14.16 -53.95
N ALA A 287 -23.77 13.39 -53.51
CA ALA A 287 -25.17 13.59 -53.93
C ALA A 287 -26.13 12.56 -53.28
N VAL A 288 -27.28 13.07 -52.87
CA VAL A 288 -28.53 12.36 -52.54
C VAL A 288 -29.15 11.87 -53.86
N ASP A 289 -29.63 10.62 -53.94
CA ASP A 289 -31.02 10.34 -54.34
C ASP A 289 -31.40 8.85 -54.24
N SER A 290 -32.68 8.63 -54.46
CA SER A 290 -33.62 7.68 -53.88
C SER A 290 -33.98 6.47 -54.77
N SER A 291 -34.56 5.44 -54.11
CA SER A 291 -35.57 4.50 -54.61
C SER A 291 -35.20 3.42 -55.65
N LEU A 292 -35.53 2.15 -55.36
CA LEU A 292 -36.57 1.32 -56.02
C LEU A 292 -36.39 -0.20 -55.79
N ARG A 293 -37.54 -0.88 -55.74
CA ARG A 293 -37.80 -2.30 -55.45
C ARG A 293 -37.46 -3.25 -56.62
N VAL A 294 -37.71 -4.55 -56.34
CA VAL A 294 -37.97 -5.74 -57.22
C VAL A 294 -36.78 -6.72 -57.15
N GLY A 295 -36.88 -8.01 -56.83
CA GLY A 295 -37.98 -8.98 -56.71
C GLY A 295 -37.57 -10.26 -57.46
N GLY A 296 -37.62 -11.46 -56.85
CA GLY A 296 -37.66 -12.72 -57.62
C GLY A 296 -37.05 -14.02 -57.03
N ARG A 297 -37.98 -14.92 -56.62
CA ARG A 297 -38.04 -16.39 -56.83
C ARG A 297 -37.14 -17.39 -56.07
N HIS A 298 -37.83 -18.28 -55.34
CA HIS A 298 -37.47 -19.69 -55.04
C HIS A 298 -37.78 -20.62 -56.24
N PRO A 299 -37.30 -21.89 -56.26
CA PRO A 299 -38.04 -23.02 -55.66
C PRO A 299 -37.20 -24.06 -54.88
N GLU A 300 -37.93 -24.96 -54.25
CA GLU A 300 -37.67 -25.94 -53.18
C GLU A 300 -36.83 -27.19 -53.52
N SER A 301 -36.28 -27.83 -52.48
CA SER A 301 -36.34 -29.29 -52.31
C SER A 301 -36.14 -29.69 -50.83
N ASP A 302 -37.22 -30.18 -50.21
CA ASP A 302 -37.25 -30.78 -48.88
C ASP A 302 -36.73 -32.21 -48.86
N VAL A 303 -35.91 -32.56 -47.85
CA VAL A 303 -35.93 -33.90 -47.20
C VAL A 303 -35.69 -33.71 -45.70
N TYR A 304 -36.70 -34.05 -44.90
CA TYR A 304 -36.70 -34.12 -43.44
C TYR A 304 -35.85 -35.28 -42.89
N SER A 305 -34.99 -35.03 -41.90
CA SER A 305 -35.09 -35.64 -40.54
C SER A 305 -33.84 -35.35 -39.68
N GLY A 306 -34.02 -34.80 -38.47
CA GLY A 306 -32.99 -34.81 -37.42
C GLY A 306 -32.94 -33.55 -36.56
N VAL A 307 -33.81 -33.47 -35.56
CA VAL A 307 -33.95 -32.37 -34.60
C VAL A 307 -32.67 -32.13 -33.78
N LEU A 308 -32.01 -31.01 -34.01
CA LEU A 308 -31.19 -30.25 -33.05
C LEU A 308 -31.42 -28.76 -33.35
N GLY A 309 -32.14 -28.06 -32.47
CA GLY A 309 -32.41 -26.63 -32.64
C GLY A 309 -31.11 -25.79 -32.52
N PRO A 310 -30.91 -24.76 -33.37
CA PRO A 310 -29.67 -24.00 -33.37
C PRO A 310 -29.66 -22.86 -32.35
N ASN A 311 -28.73 -22.97 -31.40
CA ASN A 311 -27.72 -21.97 -31.01
C ASN A 311 -28.16 -20.55 -30.58
N ASN A 312 -28.28 -20.39 -29.26
CA ASN A 312 -28.34 -19.13 -28.52
C ASN A 312 -26.94 -18.56 -28.16
N CYS A 313 -25.87 -18.95 -28.87
CA CYS A 313 -24.48 -18.68 -28.45
C CYS A 313 -23.82 -17.44 -29.09
N HIS A 314 -24.49 -16.73 -30.01
CA HIS A 314 -23.89 -15.59 -30.72
C HIS A 314 -24.14 -14.22 -30.06
N SER A 315 -25.22 -14.04 -29.29
CA SER A 315 -25.59 -12.74 -28.71
C SER A 315 -24.78 -12.33 -27.47
N SER A 316 -24.46 -13.29 -26.59
CA SER A 316 -23.77 -13.01 -25.32
C SER A 316 -22.32 -12.53 -25.51
N SER A 317 -21.56 -13.12 -26.46
CA SER A 317 -20.19 -12.70 -26.75
C SER A 317 -20.13 -11.33 -27.44
N GLU A 318 -21.19 -10.93 -28.15
CA GLU A 318 -21.26 -9.63 -28.83
C GLU A 318 -21.51 -8.50 -27.83
N LEU A 319 -22.44 -8.70 -26.89
CA LEU A 319 -22.68 -7.74 -25.81
C LEU A 319 -21.45 -7.54 -24.91
N GLU A 320 -20.77 -8.63 -24.53
CA GLU A 320 -19.51 -8.55 -23.78
C GLU A 320 -18.46 -7.70 -24.49
N GLY A 321 -18.33 -7.87 -25.82
CA GLY A 321 -17.43 -7.07 -26.64
C GLY A 321 -17.80 -5.58 -26.61
N GLN A 322 -19.08 -5.25 -26.79
CA GLN A 322 -19.55 -3.86 -26.77
C GLN A 322 -19.37 -3.20 -25.39
N LEU A 323 -19.63 -3.94 -24.31
CA LEU A 323 -19.41 -3.46 -22.94
C LEU A 323 -17.93 -3.17 -22.67
N GLN A 324 -17.04 -4.04 -23.15
CA GLN A 324 -15.60 -3.84 -23.03
C GLN A 324 -15.14 -2.62 -23.82
N GLU A 325 -15.64 -2.44 -25.05
CA GLU A 325 -15.33 -1.25 -25.85
C GLU A 325 -15.80 0.04 -25.16
N LEU A 326 -17.04 0.06 -24.64
CA LEU A 326 -17.57 1.21 -23.90
C LEU A 326 -16.68 1.55 -22.69
N PHE A 327 -16.30 0.53 -21.91
CA PHE A 327 -15.44 0.73 -20.74
C PHE A 327 -14.06 1.27 -21.12
N ASP A 328 -13.43 0.72 -22.15
CA ASP A 328 -12.12 1.16 -22.61
C ASP A 328 -12.18 2.58 -23.19
N GLU A 329 -13.25 2.91 -23.90
CA GLU A 329 -13.48 4.25 -24.44
C GLU A 329 -13.59 5.29 -23.30
N VAL A 330 -14.47 5.07 -22.33
CA VAL A 330 -14.62 5.92 -21.14
C VAL A 330 -13.28 6.07 -20.41
N LYS A 331 -12.56 4.97 -20.21
CA LYS A 331 -11.24 4.97 -19.57
C LYS A 331 -10.22 5.81 -20.35
N THR A 332 -10.22 5.73 -21.69
CA THR A 332 -9.32 6.54 -22.52
C THR A 332 -9.67 8.03 -22.47
N MET A 333 -10.97 8.39 -22.47
CA MET A 333 -11.42 9.77 -22.32
C MET A 333 -10.98 10.36 -20.97
N ILE A 334 -11.19 9.64 -19.87
CA ILE A 334 -10.74 10.04 -18.52
C ILE A 334 -9.22 10.23 -18.50
N LYS A 335 -8.47 9.28 -19.08
CA LYS A 335 -7.00 9.35 -19.15
C LYS A 335 -6.51 10.58 -19.92
N TRP A 336 -7.24 11.03 -20.93
CA TRP A 336 -6.92 12.21 -21.73
C TRP A 336 -7.51 13.51 -21.16
N GLY A 337 -8.16 13.46 -20.00
CA GLY A 337 -8.77 14.63 -19.35
C GLY A 337 -10.07 15.11 -20.01
N LYS A 338 -10.66 14.30 -20.89
CA LYS A 338 -11.96 14.57 -21.52
C LYS A 338 -13.09 14.05 -20.62
N THR A 339 -13.23 14.63 -19.44
CA THR A 339 -14.20 14.15 -18.44
C THR A 339 -15.64 14.41 -18.85
N ASP A 340 -15.90 15.54 -19.52
CA ASP A 340 -17.25 15.93 -19.93
C ASP A 340 -17.77 14.99 -21.05
N ASP A 341 -16.94 14.71 -22.06
CA ASP A 341 -17.24 13.72 -23.11
C ASP A 341 -17.54 12.31 -22.51
N ALA A 342 -16.79 11.92 -21.48
CA ALA A 342 -17.00 10.64 -20.79
C ALA A 342 -18.32 10.62 -20.02
N VAL A 343 -18.68 11.73 -19.35
CA VAL A 343 -19.98 11.87 -18.65
C VAL A 343 -21.12 11.81 -19.66
N ASP A 344 -21.03 12.52 -20.78
CA ASP A 344 -22.07 12.53 -21.82
C ASP A 344 -22.30 11.12 -22.39
N LEU A 345 -21.22 10.38 -22.66
CA LEU A 345 -21.29 9.00 -23.17
C LEU A 345 -21.93 8.04 -22.15
N LEU A 346 -21.55 8.15 -20.88
CA LEU A 346 -22.12 7.35 -19.80
C LEU A 346 -23.60 7.69 -19.58
N GLN A 347 -23.95 8.96 -19.63
CA GLN A 347 -25.32 9.45 -19.45
C GLN A 347 -26.23 8.98 -20.59
N ALA A 348 -25.78 9.06 -21.85
CA ALA A 348 -26.56 8.58 -22.99
C ALA A 348 -26.86 7.08 -22.90
N ASN A 349 -25.87 6.26 -22.49
CA ASN A 349 -26.09 4.83 -22.27
C ASN A 349 -26.96 4.56 -21.03
N TYR A 350 -26.87 5.40 -19.99
CA TYR A 350 -27.72 5.31 -18.81
C TYR A 350 -29.20 5.57 -19.15
N GLU A 351 -29.49 6.61 -19.93
CA GLU A 351 -30.86 6.93 -20.34
C GLU A 351 -31.47 5.80 -21.17
N ALA A 352 -30.69 5.20 -22.08
CA ALA A 352 -31.13 4.06 -22.89
C ALA A 352 -31.45 2.82 -22.04
N VAL A 353 -30.59 2.45 -21.09
CA VAL A 353 -30.86 1.29 -20.23
C VAL A 353 -31.98 1.59 -19.23
N LYS A 354 -32.11 2.84 -18.78
CA LYS A 354 -33.18 3.24 -17.85
C LYS A 354 -34.56 3.10 -18.49
N GLU A 355 -34.74 3.52 -19.74
CA GLU A 355 -35.99 3.32 -20.48
C GLU A 355 -36.37 1.84 -20.59
N GLN A 356 -35.37 0.97 -20.76
CA GLN A 356 -35.57 -0.49 -20.78
C GLN A 356 -36.01 -1.02 -19.41
N VAL A 357 -35.35 -0.58 -18.33
CA VAL A 357 -35.72 -0.97 -16.96
C VAL A 357 -37.12 -0.47 -16.59
N ASP A 358 -37.46 0.77 -16.96
CA ASP A 358 -38.77 1.36 -16.70
C ASP A 358 -39.89 0.67 -17.52
N SER A 359 -39.56 0.11 -18.68
CA SER A 359 -40.48 -0.73 -19.47
C SER A 359 -40.54 -2.20 -19.03
N GLY A 360 -39.84 -2.55 -17.94
CA GLY A 360 -39.91 -3.85 -17.28
C GLY A 360 -38.77 -4.83 -17.60
N ALA A 361 -37.77 -4.43 -18.39
CA ALA A 361 -36.61 -5.26 -18.68
C ALA A 361 -35.63 -5.24 -17.48
N ARG A 362 -35.59 -6.35 -16.73
CA ARG A 362 -34.73 -6.51 -15.53
C ARG A 362 -33.86 -7.77 -15.64
N GLY A 363 -33.18 -7.93 -16.76
CA GLY A 363 -32.31 -9.07 -17.04
C GLY A 363 -30.84 -8.82 -16.73
N ILE A 364 -30.02 -9.83 -17.04
CA ILE A 364 -28.57 -9.79 -16.87
C ILE A 364 -27.90 -8.73 -17.77
N GLU A 365 -28.48 -8.47 -18.95
CA GLU A 365 -27.96 -7.48 -19.89
C GLU A 365 -28.07 -6.06 -19.33
N GLU A 366 -29.23 -5.69 -18.78
CA GLU A 366 -29.45 -4.38 -18.18
C GLU A 366 -28.57 -4.20 -16.93
N ALA A 367 -28.39 -5.26 -16.13
CA ALA A 367 -27.46 -5.27 -15.01
C ALA A 367 -26.00 -5.05 -15.46
N ALA A 368 -25.57 -5.71 -16.54
CA ALA A 368 -24.20 -5.57 -17.06
C ALA A 368 -23.92 -4.16 -17.61
N ILE A 369 -24.89 -3.54 -18.28
CA ILE A 369 -24.78 -2.16 -18.77
C ILE A 369 -24.67 -1.19 -17.58
N LEU A 370 -25.57 -1.32 -16.60
CA LEU A 370 -25.56 -0.49 -15.39
C LEU A 370 -24.26 -0.65 -14.58
N ASP A 371 -23.70 -1.86 -14.53
CA ASP A 371 -22.42 -2.14 -13.88
C ASP A 371 -21.26 -1.39 -14.55
N VAL A 372 -21.14 -1.46 -15.88
CA VAL A 372 -20.11 -0.71 -16.63
C VAL A 372 -20.28 0.80 -16.46
N ILE A 373 -21.52 1.30 -16.49
CA ILE A 373 -21.81 2.72 -16.28
C ILE A 373 -21.39 3.15 -14.87
N ALA A 374 -21.71 2.35 -13.85
CA ALA A 374 -21.33 2.62 -12.48
C ALA A 374 -19.81 2.62 -12.29
N LEU A 375 -19.09 1.70 -12.93
CA LEU A 375 -17.61 1.72 -12.95
C LEU A 375 -17.05 2.98 -13.61
N GLY A 376 -17.68 3.47 -14.68
CA GLY A 376 -17.32 4.72 -15.34
C GLY A 376 -17.47 5.94 -14.41
N TYR A 377 -18.64 6.09 -13.77
CA TYR A 377 -18.86 7.18 -12.79
C TYR A 377 -17.97 7.05 -11.54
N MET A 378 -17.65 5.82 -11.12
CA MET A 378 -16.67 5.55 -10.07
C MET A 378 -15.27 6.06 -10.45
N ALA A 379 -14.85 5.86 -11.70
CA ALA A 379 -13.56 6.35 -12.19
C ALA A 379 -13.51 7.88 -12.30
N LEU A 380 -14.66 8.52 -12.58
CA LEU A 380 -14.82 9.98 -12.56
C LEU A 380 -14.89 10.56 -11.14
N GLY A 381 -15.13 9.74 -10.12
CA GLY A 381 -15.27 10.16 -8.73
C GLY A 381 -16.66 10.72 -8.37
N ASP A 382 -17.66 10.54 -9.24
CA ASP A 382 -19.03 10.97 -8.97
C ASP A 382 -19.78 9.93 -8.10
N LEU A 383 -19.48 9.95 -6.81
CA LEU A 383 -20.08 9.04 -5.84
C LEU A 383 -21.59 9.24 -5.65
N ARG A 384 -22.16 10.37 -6.08
CA ARG A 384 -23.61 10.64 -5.96
C ARG A 384 -24.36 9.83 -6.99
N THR A 385 -23.96 9.94 -8.25
CA THR A 385 -24.58 9.21 -9.36
C THR A 385 -24.37 7.70 -9.21
N VAL A 386 -23.18 7.28 -8.75
CA VAL A 386 -22.93 5.87 -8.43
C VAL A 386 -23.91 5.34 -7.39
N ARG A 387 -24.22 6.12 -6.34
CA ARG A 387 -25.15 5.67 -5.30
C ARG A 387 -26.53 5.37 -5.87
N SER A 388 -27.08 6.26 -6.70
CA SER A 388 -28.37 6.02 -7.36
C SER A 388 -28.33 4.84 -8.34
N LEU A 389 -27.23 4.68 -9.09
CA LEU A 389 -27.06 3.53 -10.00
C LEU A 389 -27.01 2.20 -9.24
N MET A 390 -26.34 2.17 -8.10
CA MET A 390 -26.25 0.96 -7.27
C MET A 390 -27.60 0.56 -6.68
N ASP A 391 -28.50 1.51 -6.37
CA ASP A 391 -29.83 1.17 -5.87
C ASP A 391 -30.65 0.46 -6.96
N VAL A 392 -30.62 0.95 -8.22
CA VAL A 392 -31.28 0.29 -9.37
C VAL A 392 -30.64 -1.06 -9.70
N LEU A 393 -29.30 -1.10 -9.76
CA LEU A 393 -28.58 -2.34 -10.05
C LEU A 393 -28.84 -3.41 -8.98
N HIS A 394 -28.97 -3.02 -7.72
CA HIS A 394 -29.28 -3.94 -6.63
C HIS A 394 -30.66 -4.59 -6.78
N GLU A 395 -31.68 -3.82 -7.18
CA GLU A 395 -33.02 -4.38 -7.44
C GLU A 395 -32.96 -5.46 -8.52
N ILE A 396 -32.33 -5.16 -9.67
CA ILE A 396 -32.22 -6.10 -10.79
C ILE A 396 -31.45 -7.36 -10.34
N VAL A 397 -30.28 -7.18 -9.72
CA VAL A 397 -29.39 -8.28 -9.34
C VAL A 397 -30.01 -9.22 -8.30
N ASN A 398 -30.90 -8.73 -7.43
CA ASN A 398 -31.60 -9.57 -6.46
C ASN A 398 -32.59 -10.55 -7.13
N ASP A 399 -33.15 -10.19 -8.27
CA ASP A 399 -34.11 -11.02 -9.02
C ASP A 399 -33.42 -12.02 -9.97
N LEU A 400 -32.12 -11.83 -10.25
CA LEU A 400 -31.35 -12.70 -11.13
C LEU A 400 -31.00 -14.04 -10.47
N LYS A 401 -31.06 -15.12 -11.26
CA LYS A 401 -30.63 -16.46 -10.86
C LYS A 401 -29.11 -16.55 -10.86
N ASP A 402 -28.57 -17.35 -9.95
CA ASP A 402 -27.11 -17.57 -9.80
C ASP A 402 -26.43 -18.26 -11.00
N GLU A 403 -27.19 -18.79 -11.95
CA GLU A 403 -26.71 -19.49 -13.15
C GLU A 403 -26.44 -18.55 -14.33
N GLU A 404 -26.87 -17.29 -14.24
CA GLU A 404 -26.69 -16.29 -15.29
C GLU A 404 -25.20 -16.01 -15.55
N LEU A 405 -24.83 -15.98 -16.84
CA LEU A 405 -23.47 -15.63 -17.27
C LEU A 405 -23.16 -14.17 -16.89
N LEU A 406 -21.94 -13.87 -16.44
CA LEU A 406 -21.47 -12.55 -15.98
C LEU A 406 -21.90 -12.10 -14.58
N LEU A 407 -22.90 -12.75 -13.96
CA LEU A 407 -23.38 -12.35 -12.64
C LEU A 407 -22.28 -12.37 -11.58
N ASP A 408 -21.35 -13.32 -11.65
CA ASP A 408 -20.20 -13.40 -10.75
C ASP A 408 -19.29 -12.16 -10.83
N SER A 409 -19.09 -11.62 -12.05
CA SER A 409 -18.33 -10.40 -12.29
C SER A 409 -19.07 -9.15 -11.82
N ILE A 410 -20.38 -9.04 -12.10
CA ILE A 410 -21.20 -7.92 -11.65
C ILE A 410 -21.20 -7.85 -10.11
N LEU A 411 -21.38 -9.00 -9.44
CA LEU A 411 -21.33 -9.08 -7.97
C LEU A 411 -19.95 -8.69 -7.41
N MET A 412 -18.85 -9.02 -8.11
CA MET A 412 -17.51 -8.56 -7.74
C MET A 412 -17.38 -7.04 -7.79
N HIS A 413 -17.86 -6.43 -8.88
CA HIS A 413 -17.85 -4.98 -9.05
C HIS A 413 -18.76 -4.28 -8.03
N MET A 414 -19.98 -4.75 -7.84
CA MET A 414 -20.88 -4.25 -6.78
C MET A 414 -20.24 -4.35 -5.40
N GLY A 415 -19.62 -5.48 -5.07
CA GLY A 415 -18.84 -5.63 -3.84
C GLY A 415 -17.79 -4.53 -3.69
N SER A 416 -16.99 -4.30 -4.73
CA SER A 416 -15.96 -3.25 -4.75
C SER A 416 -16.52 -1.83 -4.64
N ILE A 417 -17.62 -1.53 -5.33
CA ILE A 417 -18.27 -0.21 -5.31
C ILE A 417 -18.85 0.06 -3.92
N HIS A 418 -19.57 -0.91 -3.34
CA HIS A 418 -20.12 -0.77 -1.99
C HIS A 418 -19.05 -0.63 -0.91
N ALA A 419 -17.89 -1.27 -1.07
CA ALA A 419 -16.73 -1.06 -0.20
C ALA A 419 -16.28 0.40 -0.21
N LYS A 420 -16.23 1.03 -1.39
CA LYS A 420 -15.83 2.44 -1.55
C LYS A 420 -16.89 3.42 -1.04
N LEU A 421 -18.16 3.02 -1.08
CA LEU A 421 -19.29 3.75 -0.50
C LEU A 421 -19.44 3.52 1.02
N GLU A 422 -18.51 2.80 1.65
CA GLU A 422 -18.50 2.48 3.09
C GLU A 422 -19.72 1.65 3.55
N LYS A 423 -20.38 0.97 2.61
CA LYS A 423 -21.48 0.02 2.87
C LYS A 423 -20.89 -1.40 3.07
N PHE A 424 -20.14 -1.61 4.15
CA PHE A 424 -19.29 -2.81 4.34
C PHE A 424 -20.07 -4.13 4.34
N GLU A 425 -21.19 -4.23 5.05
CA GLU A 425 -21.96 -5.48 5.13
C GLU A 425 -22.58 -5.88 3.77
N LEU A 426 -23.09 -4.89 3.01
CA LEU A 426 -23.56 -5.12 1.64
C LEU A 426 -22.42 -5.55 0.72
N SER A 427 -21.25 -4.91 0.85
CA SER A 427 -20.07 -5.30 0.07
C SER A 427 -19.67 -6.76 0.32
N ILE A 428 -19.65 -7.18 1.59
CA ILE A 428 -19.34 -8.57 1.97
C ILE A 428 -20.41 -9.53 1.45
N SER A 429 -21.70 -9.17 1.46
CA SER A 429 -22.77 -10.04 0.95
C SER A 429 -22.64 -10.30 -0.55
N PHE A 430 -22.34 -9.27 -1.35
CA PHE A 430 -22.09 -9.43 -2.79
C PHE A 430 -20.86 -10.28 -3.08
N TYR A 431 -19.74 -10.05 -2.39
CA TYR A 431 -18.55 -10.88 -2.54
C TYR A 431 -18.82 -12.34 -2.15
N ARG A 432 -19.59 -12.59 -1.09
CA ARG A 432 -19.97 -13.96 -0.68
C ARG A 432 -20.84 -14.64 -1.72
N ARG A 433 -21.82 -13.94 -2.30
CA ARG A 433 -22.66 -14.49 -3.38
C ARG A 433 -21.82 -14.81 -4.62
N SER A 434 -20.94 -13.88 -5.02
CA SER A 434 -20.00 -14.10 -6.13
C SER A 434 -19.10 -15.31 -5.87
N LEU A 435 -18.52 -15.42 -4.67
CA LEU A 435 -17.68 -16.54 -4.26
C LEU A 435 -18.43 -17.87 -4.35
N GLN A 436 -19.69 -17.95 -3.91
CA GLN A 436 -20.51 -19.17 -3.99
C GLN A 436 -20.80 -19.58 -5.45
N ILE A 437 -21.02 -18.62 -6.35
CA ILE A 437 -21.19 -18.89 -7.79
C ILE A 437 -19.88 -19.41 -8.37
N MET A 438 -18.76 -18.73 -8.09
CA MET A 438 -17.45 -19.13 -8.59
C MET A 438 -16.97 -20.47 -8.03
N GLU A 439 -17.28 -20.80 -6.77
CA GLU A 439 -16.97 -22.10 -6.17
C GLU A 439 -17.72 -23.24 -6.87
N ARG A 440 -18.99 -23.03 -7.23
CA ARG A 440 -19.77 -24.00 -8.02
C ARG A 440 -19.22 -24.16 -9.43
N LYS A 441 -18.81 -23.06 -10.07
CA LYS A 441 -18.35 -23.04 -11.46
C LYS A 441 -16.93 -23.59 -11.66
N TYR A 442 -16.01 -23.24 -10.76
CA TYR A 442 -14.58 -23.52 -10.92
C TYR A 442 -14.01 -24.45 -9.84
N GLY A 443 -14.78 -24.76 -8.80
CA GLY A 443 -14.35 -25.56 -7.66
C GLY A 443 -13.62 -24.76 -6.58
N THR A 444 -13.57 -25.33 -5.36
CA THR A 444 -13.08 -24.67 -4.13
C THR A 444 -11.58 -24.39 -4.08
N LYS A 445 -10.80 -24.93 -5.02
CA LYS A 445 -9.34 -24.75 -5.14
C LYS A 445 -8.94 -23.87 -6.33
N SER A 446 -9.90 -23.23 -6.99
CA SER A 446 -9.61 -22.41 -8.15
C SER A 446 -8.96 -21.08 -7.78
N SER A 447 -7.94 -20.68 -8.55
CA SER A 447 -7.33 -19.35 -8.43
C SER A 447 -8.33 -18.19 -8.65
N PHE A 448 -9.43 -18.43 -9.38
CA PHE A 448 -10.48 -17.42 -9.58
C PHE A 448 -11.15 -16.98 -8.27
N LEU A 449 -11.09 -17.80 -7.21
CA LEU A 449 -11.65 -17.45 -5.90
C LEU A 449 -10.80 -16.42 -5.14
N CYS A 450 -9.55 -16.16 -5.55
CA CYS A 450 -8.64 -15.30 -4.79
C CYS A 450 -9.14 -13.86 -4.73
N ALA A 451 -9.67 -13.32 -5.84
CA ALA A 451 -10.16 -11.95 -5.89
C ALA A 451 -11.33 -11.67 -4.90
N PRO A 452 -12.45 -12.45 -4.90
CA PRO A 452 -13.52 -12.25 -3.92
C PRO A 452 -13.06 -12.46 -2.48
N LEU A 453 -12.22 -13.47 -2.23
CA LEU A 453 -11.69 -13.74 -0.89
C LEU A 453 -10.80 -12.59 -0.37
N LEU A 454 -9.96 -12.01 -1.22
CA LEU A 454 -9.15 -10.84 -0.86
C LEU A 454 -10.02 -9.61 -0.56
N GLY A 455 -11.09 -9.41 -1.33
CA GLY A 455 -12.08 -8.37 -1.07
C GLY A 455 -12.73 -8.53 0.31
N ILE A 456 -13.21 -9.74 0.62
CA ILE A 456 -13.79 -10.09 1.93
C ILE A 456 -12.76 -9.89 3.05
N ALA A 457 -11.54 -10.42 2.91
CA ALA A 457 -10.51 -10.34 3.94
C ALA A 457 -10.15 -8.89 4.28
N LYS A 458 -10.00 -8.04 3.26
CA LYS A 458 -9.73 -6.60 3.44
C LYS A 458 -10.84 -5.92 4.22
N LEU A 459 -12.10 -6.18 3.87
CA LEU A 459 -13.27 -5.58 4.52
C LEU A 459 -13.45 -6.03 5.96
N LEU A 460 -13.29 -7.33 6.21
CA LEU A 460 -13.32 -7.89 7.56
C LEU A 460 -12.25 -7.24 8.44
N GLY A 461 -11.03 -7.07 7.92
CA GLY A 461 -9.94 -6.39 8.62
C GLY A 461 -10.28 -4.93 8.96
N THR A 462 -10.82 -4.17 7.99
CA THR A 462 -11.21 -2.76 8.24
C THR A 462 -12.39 -2.62 9.20
N ASN A 463 -13.25 -3.64 9.29
CA ASN A 463 -14.41 -3.65 10.19
C ASN A 463 -14.07 -4.21 11.60
N GLY A 464 -12.79 -4.44 11.91
CA GLY A 464 -12.33 -4.97 13.19
C GLY A 464 -12.54 -6.48 13.39
N ARG A 465 -12.96 -7.21 12.35
CA ARG A 465 -13.14 -8.67 12.36
C ARG A 465 -11.84 -9.36 11.93
N ALA A 466 -10.76 -9.10 12.68
CA ALA A 466 -9.41 -9.46 12.26
C ALA A 466 -9.17 -10.97 12.19
N THR A 467 -9.79 -11.77 13.07
CA THR A 467 -9.66 -13.24 13.05
C THR A 467 -10.18 -13.84 11.75
N GLU A 468 -11.42 -13.48 11.36
CA GLU A 468 -12.04 -13.95 10.12
C GLU A 468 -11.28 -13.45 8.88
N ALA A 469 -10.72 -12.24 8.94
CA ALA A 469 -9.88 -11.71 7.87
C ALA A 469 -8.59 -12.55 7.70
N ILE A 470 -7.91 -12.88 8.80
CA ILE A 470 -6.70 -13.71 8.79
C ILE A 470 -7.00 -15.11 8.23
N GLU A 471 -8.10 -15.74 8.66
CA GLU A 471 -8.54 -17.03 8.12
C GLU A 471 -8.81 -16.97 6.61
N THR A 472 -9.44 -15.88 6.16
CA THR A 472 -9.71 -15.65 4.73
C THR A 472 -8.42 -15.45 3.93
N TYR A 473 -7.44 -14.70 4.46
CA TYR A 473 -6.11 -14.58 3.83
C TYR A 473 -5.37 -15.91 3.76
N GLN A 474 -5.41 -16.72 4.83
CA GLN A 474 -4.81 -18.06 4.85
C GLN A 474 -5.46 -18.98 3.81
N ARG A 475 -6.77 -18.87 3.61
CA ARG A 475 -7.48 -19.60 2.55
C ARG A 475 -6.95 -19.22 1.16
N VAL A 476 -6.74 -17.92 0.89
CA VAL A 476 -6.16 -17.46 -0.38
C VAL A 476 -4.74 -17.98 -0.57
N ILE A 477 -3.89 -17.88 0.46
CA ILE A 477 -2.52 -18.40 0.44
C ILE A 477 -2.54 -19.89 0.07
N LYS A 478 -3.39 -20.70 0.71
CA LYS A 478 -3.49 -22.14 0.44
C LYS A 478 -3.91 -22.45 -1.00
N ILE A 479 -4.83 -21.67 -1.58
CA ILE A 479 -5.24 -21.82 -2.98
C ILE A 479 -4.05 -21.50 -3.90
N LEU A 480 -3.42 -20.34 -3.71
CA LEU A 480 -2.29 -19.89 -4.53
C LEU A 480 -1.09 -20.84 -4.46
N GLU A 481 -0.75 -21.33 -3.27
CA GLU A 481 0.30 -22.33 -3.06
C GLU A 481 0.00 -23.63 -3.81
N SER A 482 -1.26 -24.08 -3.82
CA SER A 482 -1.66 -25.30 -4.53
C SER A 482 -1.63 -25.15 -6.06
N CYS A 483 -1.85 -23.94 -6.59
CA CYS A 483 -1.87 -23.68 -8.03
C CYS A 483 -0.50 -23.30 -8.61
N ARG A 484 0.34 -22.59 -7.84
CA ARG A 484 1.57 -21.93 -8.33
C ARG A 484 2.81 -22.24 -7.50
N GLY A 485 2.68 -22.92 -6.36
CA GLY A 485 3.78 -23.22 -5.44
C GLY A 485 4.00 -22.16 -4.36
N GLY A 486 4.75 -22.54 -3.31
CA GLY A 486 5.00 -21.74 -2.10
C GLY A 486 5.82 -20.46 -2.27
N GLU A 487 6.36 -20.24 -3.48
CA GLU A 487 7.28 -19.15 -3.81
C GLU A 487 6.72 -18.25 -4.92
N SER A 488 5.42 -18.38 -5.23
CA SER A 488 4.77 -17.55 -6.24
C SER A 488 4.69 -16.09 -5.82
N GLU A 489 4.99 -15.18 -6.74
CA GLU A 489 4.82 -13.74 -6.54
C GLU A 489 3.36 -13.33 -6.31
N GLU A 490 2.40 -14.14 -6.76
CA GLU A 490 0.98 -13.91 -6.51
C GLU A 490 0.66 -13.92 -5.00
N LEU A 491 1.48 -14.57 -4.17
CA LEU A 491 1.33 -14.60 -2.70
C LEU A 491 1.66 -13.26 -2.05
N ILE A 492 2.51 -12.44 -2.66
CA ILE A 492 3.12 -11.26 -2.03
C ILE A 492 2.04 -10.31 -1.54
N LEU A 493 1.03 -10.06 -2.36
CA LEU A 493 -0.04 -9.14 -2.04
C LEU A 493 -0.85 -9.60 -0.83
N THR A 494 -1.18 -10.88 -0.80
CA THR A 494 -1.91 -11.52 0.29
C THR A 494 -1.09 -11.49 1.58
N LEU A 495 0.20 -11.85 1.49
CA LEU A 495 1.13 -11.84 2.61
C LEU A 495 1.31 -10.41 3.15
N CYS A 496 1.56 -9.41 2.32
CA CYS A 496 1.69 -8.02 2.77
C CYS A 496 0.42 -7.51 3.46
N SER A 497 -0.76 -7.81 2.91
CA SER A 497 -2.04 -7.38 3.48
C SER A 497 -2.31 -8.06 4.83
N MET A 498 -2.02 -9.36 4.93
CA MET A 498 -2.13 -10.11 6.18
C MET A 498 -1.10 -9.64 7.20
N GLY A 499 0.15 -9.40 6.80
CA GLY A 499 1.23 -8.92 7.67
C GLY A 499 0.91 -7.56 8.28
N ASN A 500 0.35 -6.62 7.50
CA ASN A 500 -0.11 -5.33 8.01
C ASN A 500 -1.26 -5.49 9.01
N LEU A 501 -2.22 -6.38 8.74
CA LEU A 501 -3.31 -6.65 9.67
C LEU A 501 -2.78 -7.27 10.98
N LEU A 502 -1.86 -8.22 10.89
CA LEU A 502 -1.22 -8.85 12.06
C LEU A 502 -0.46 -7.83 12.91
N MET A 503 0.22 -6.87 12.28
CA MET A 503 0.87 -5.75 12.97
C MET A 503 -0.14 -4.88 13.73
N ASN A 504 -1.27 -4.54 13.11
CA ASN A 504 -2.32 -3.75 13.76
C ASN A 504 -2.95 -4.47 14.97
N GLU A 505 -3.03 -5.80 14.92
CA GLU A 505 -3.51 -6.64 16.02
C GLU A 505 -2.44 -6.95 17.09
N GLY A 506 -1.21 -6.44 16.94
CA GLY A 506 -0.09 -6.72 17.84
C GLY A 506 0.48 -8.14 17.73
N LYS A 507 0.08 -8.92 16.72
CA LYS A 507 0.59 -10.29 16.45
C LYS A 507 1.92 -10.25 15.70
N THR A 508 2.94 -9.69 16.36
CA THR A 508 4.23 -9.37 15.75
C THR A 508 5.02 -10.59 15.27
N LEU A 509 4.91 -11.75 15.93
CA LEU A 509 5.57 -12.99 15.52
C LEU A 509 5.05 -13.51 14.17
N ASP A 510 3.72 -13.54 14.00
CA ASP A 510 3.09 -13.98 12.75
C ASP A 510 3.35 -12.99 11.62
N ALA A 511 3.38 -11.68 11.93
CA ALA A 511 3.74 -10.64 10.99
C ALA A 511 5.19 -10.80 10.51
N GLU A 512 6.12 -11.08 11.42
CA GLU A 512 7.53 -11.31 11.09
C GLU A 512 7.69 -12.50 10.15
N TYR A 513 7.01 -13.62 10.44
CA TYR A 513 6.99 -14.77 9.55
C TYR A 513 6.49 -14.40 8.15
N THR A 514 5.40 -13.65 8.09
CA THR A 514 4.76 -13.23 6.83
C THR A 514 5.64 -12.31 6.00
N PHE A 515 6.27 -11.30 6.60
CA PHE A 515 7.16 -10.38 5.88
C PHE A 515 8.51 -11.01 5.51
N ASN A 516 9.02 -11.95 6.32
CA ASN A 516 10.19 -12.75 5.91
C ASN A 516 9.88 -13.60 4.67
N ARG A 517 8.67 -14.17 4.56
CA ARG A 517 8.26 -14.87 3.32
C ARG A 517 8.26 -13.92 2.12
N VAL A 518 7.72 -12.70 2.26
CA VAL A 518 7.74 -11.69 1.19
C VAL A 518 9.18 -11.34 0.77
N LEU A 519 10.05 -11.09 1.75
CA LEU A 519 11.45 -10.79 1.52
C LEU A 519 12.15 -11.93 0.74
N ASN A 520 11.92 -13.17 1.15
CA ASN A 520 12.50 -14.35 0.49
C ASN A 520 12.01 -14.52 -0.95
N ILE A 521 10.72 -14.28 -1.22
CA ILE A 521 10.18 -14.34 -2.60
C ILE A 521 10.87 -13.27 -3.45
N TYR A 522 10.95 -12.02 -2.98
CA TYR A 522 11.61 -10.97 -3.74
C TYR A 522 13.10 -11.22 -3.96
N MET A 523 13.83 -11.69 -2.94
CA MET A 523 15.25 -12.00 -3.07
C MET A 523 15.51 -13.09 -4.12
N ARG A 524 14.65 -14.11 -4.21
CA ARG A 524 14.78 -15.18 -5.19
C ARG A 524 14.37 -14.76 -6.60
N SER A 525 13.29 -13.99 -6.73
CA SER A 525 12.79 -13.54 -8.03
C SER A 525 13.68 -12.48 -8.68
N TYR A 526 14.21 -11.55 -7.88
CA TYR A 526 14.81 -10.31 -8.40
C TYR A 526 16.26 -10.07 -7.94
N GLY A 527 16.73 -10.82 -6.95
CA GLY A 527 18.06 -10.67 -6.37
C GLY A 527 18.14 -9.64 -5.24
N GLU A 528 19.21 -9.71 -4.45
CA GLU A 528 19.35 -8.97 -3.18
C GLU A 528 19.39 -7.44 -3.33
N LYS A 529 19.73 -6.94 -4.52
CA LYS A 529 19.87 -5.50 -4.80
C LYS A 529 18.63 -4.89 -5.46
N ASP A 530 17.56 -5.66 -5.63
CA ASP A 530 16.31 -5.13 -6.20
C ASP A 530 15.58 -4.23 -5.18
N GLU A 531 14.96 -3.16 -5.67
CA GLU A 531 14.24 -2.19 -4.85
C GLU A 531 13.10 -2.81 -4.03
N ARG A 532 12.46 -3.87 -4.53
CA ARG A 532 11.40 -4.59 -3.81
C ARG A 532 11.93 -5.33 -2.58
N VAL A 533 13.19 -5.76 -2.62
CA VAL A 533 13.88 -6.30 -1.43
C VAL A 533 14.03 -5.20 -0.38
N GLY A 534 14.45 -4.00 -0.78
CA GLY A 534 14.50 -2.82 0.11
C GLY A 534 13.14 -2.50 0.73
N MET A 535 12.07 -2.51 -0.07
CA MET A 535 10.69 -2.34 0.41
C MET A 535 10.30 -3.38 1.46
N ALA A 536 10.55 -4.66 1.20
CA ALA A 536 10.25 -5.74 2.14
C ALA A 536 11.08 -5.66 3.43
N MET A 537 12.36 -5.25 3.34
CA MET A 537 13.21 -5.01 4.50
C MET A 537 12.65 -3.88 5.38
N SER A 538 12.06 -2.84 4.80
CA SER A 538 11.44 -1.76 5.58
C SER A 538 10.20 -2.23 6.36
N SER A 539 9.36 -3.07 5.76
CA SER A 539 8.23 -3.68 6.47
C SER A 539 8.70 -4.58 7.61
N LEU A 540 9.76 -5.36 7.37
CA LEU A 540 10.37 -6.18 8.42
C LEU A 540 10.97 -5.31 9.53
N ALA A 541 11.58 -4.17 9.21
CA ALA A 541 12.11 -3.22 10.19
C ALA A 541 10.99 -2.70 11.12
N GLN A 542 9.81 -2.38 10.58
CA GLN A 542 8.64 -1.99 11.38
C GLN A 542 8.19 -3.10 12.34
N VAL A 543 8.22 -4.36 11.89
CA VAL A 543 7.94 -5.51 12.76
C VAL A 543 8.97 -5.62 13.88
N LYS A 544 10.26 -5.46 13.56
CA LYS A 544 11.36 -5.46 14.54
C LYS A 544 11.19 -4.35 15.58
N CYS A 545 10.78 -3.16 15.16
CA CYS A 545 10.42 -2.07 16.08
C CYS A 545 9.32 -2.48 17.04
N ALA A 546 8.21 -3.05 16.54
CA ALA A 546 7.08 -3.47 17.37
C ALA A 546 7.43 -4.60 18.36
N LYS A 547 8.46 -5.40 18.07
CA LYS A 547 9.02 -6.40 18.99
C LYS A 547 9.98 -5.82 20.03
N GLY A 548 10.39 -4.55 19.89
CA GLY A 548 11.45 -3.93 20.69
C GLY A 548 12.87 -4.28 20.24
N GLU A 549 13.03 -4.92 19.08
CA GLU A 549 14.32 -5.30 18.48
C GLU A 549 14.90 -4.10 17.69
N VAL A 550 15.08 -2.97 18.38
CA VAL A 550 15.36 -1.66 17.75
C VAL A 550 16.65 -1.63 16.94
N ASN A 551 17.72 -2.29 17.39
CA ASN A 551 18.99 -2.32 16.65
C ASN A 551 18.88 -3.08 15.32
N GLU A 552 18.15 -4.20 15.29
CA GLU A 552 17.90 -4.95 14.05
C GLU A 552 17.06 -4.13 13.07
N ALA A 553 16.09 -3.37 13.58
CA ALA A 553 15.29 -2.45 12.77
C ALA A 553 16.17 -1.35 12.14
N ILE A 554 17.07 -0.74 12.91
CA ILE A 554 18.03 0.26 12.41
C ILE A 554 18.87 -0.32 11.26
N ASP A 555 19.40 -1.54 11.43
CA ASP A 555 20.22 -2.20 10.41
C ASP A 555 19.42 -2.55 9.15
N LEU A 556 18.16 -2.96 9.31
CA LEU A 556 17.25 -3.20 8.18
C LEU A 556 16.94 -1.91 7.42
N TYR A 557 16.60 -0.81 8.11
CA TYR A 557 16.36 0.48 7.47
C TYR A 557 17.60 1.01 6.75
N LYS A 558 18.79 0.93 7.37
CA LYS A 558 20.05 1.35 6.73
C LYS A 558 20.31 0.56 5.44
N ARG A 559 20.14 -0.77 5.47
CA ARG A 559 20.29 -1.62 4.26
C ARG A 559 19.23 -1.32 3.21
N ALA A 560 17.97 -1.19 3.60
CA ALA A 560 16.86 -0.86 2.69
C ALA A 560 17.11 0.47 1.95
N ILE A 561 17.49 1.51 2.70
CA ILE A 561 17.81 2.84 2.14
C ILE A 561 19.01 2.74 1.19
N GLN A 562 20.04 1.96 1.52
CA GLN A 562 21.20 1.78 0.63
C GLN A 562 20.81 1.10 -0.69
N ILE A 563 20.04 0.01 -0.65
CA ILE A 563 19.55 -0.69 -1.85
C ILE A 563 18.74 0.28 -2.74
N LEU A 564 17.86 1.06 -2.12
CA LEU A 564 17.00 2.00 -2.84
C LEU A 564 17.76 3.21 -3.39
N LYS A 565 18.82 3.68 -2.71
CA LYS A 565 19.75 4.71 -3.23
C LYS A 565 20.49 4.23 -4.49
N ASP A 566 20.81 2.95 -4.56
CA ASP A 566 21.53 2.35 -5.69
C ASP A 566 20.60 1.95 -6.86
N SER A 567 19.27 2.00 -6.66
CA SER A 567 18.28 1.71 -7.72
C SER A 567 18.23 2.83 -8.76
N LYS A 568 18.09 2.45 -10.04
CA LYS A 568 17.86 3.39 -11.15
C LYS A 568 16.41 3.83 -11.32
N HIS A 569 15.47 3.12 -10.67
CA HIS A 569 14.04 3.27 -10.89
C HIS A 569 13.33 4.05 -9.76
N MET A 570 14.00 4.22 -8.61
CA MET A 570 13.48 4.94 -7.46
C MET A 570 14.07 6.35 -7.40
N ALA A 571 13.22 7.37 -7.29
CA ALA A 571 13.67 8.74 -7.03
C ALA A 571 14.15 8.87 -5.58
N LEU A 572 15.19 9.67 -5.35
CA LEU A 572 15.74 9.88 -3.99
C LEU A 572 14.76 10.57 -3.03
N ASP A 573 13.80 11.34 -3.56
CA ASP A 573 12.68 11.97 -2.84
C ASP A 573 11.38 11.16 -2.89
N ASP A 574 11.45 9.89 -3.25
CA ASP A 574 10.30 9.01 -3.14
C ASP A 574 9.77 9.02 -1.70
N LYS A 575 8.45 9.11 -1.57
CA LYS A 575 7.78 9.23 -0.26
C LYS A 575 8.08 8.04 0.65
N VAL A 576 8.29 6.86 0.09
CA VAL A 576 8.62 5.68 0.89
C VAL A 576 10.02 5.81 1.45
N MET A 577 10.98 6.27 0.65
CA MET A 577 12.35 6.55 1.09
C MET A 577 12.40 7.65 2.15
N GLU A 578 11.59 8.70 1.97
CA GLU A 578 11.42 9.76 2.96
C GLU A 578 10.95 9.20 4.31
N LYS A 579 9.89 8.37 4.30
CA LYS A 579 9.38 7.72 5.51
C LYS A 579 10.43 6.85 6.18
N MET A 580 11.13 6.00 5.42
CA MET A 580 12.18 5.13 5.97
C MET A 580 13.28 5.92 6.69
N ARG A 581 13.71 7.06 6.13
CA ARG A 581 14.71 7.93 6.76
C ARG A 581 14.18 8.57 8.05
N ILE A 582 12.93 9.01 8.07
CA ILE A 582 12.29 9.56 9.28
C ILE A 582 12.18 8.49 10.37
N ASP A 583 11.68 7.29 10.02
CA ASP A 583 11.60 6.15 10.95
C ASP A 583 12.99 5.81 11.51
N LEU A 584 14.02 5.74 10.65
CA LEU A 584 15.40 5.50 11.06
C LEU A 584 15.92 6.58 12.02
N ALA A 585 15.67 7.85 11.74
CA ALA A 585 16.09 8.95 12.61
C ALA A 585 15.41 8.86 13.99
N GLU A 586 14.12 8.55 14.03
CA GLU A 586 13.39 8.34 15.28
C GLU A 586 13.99 7.20 16.11
N LEU A 587 14.27 6.04 15.49
CA LEU A 587 14.89 4.91 16.17
C LEU A 587 16.29 5.25 16.69
N LEU A 588 17.09 5.99 15.91
CA LEU A 588 18.41 6.46 16.32
C LEU A 588 18.31 7.39 17.54
N HIS A 589 17.29 8.24 17.62
CA HIS A 589 17.03 9.04 18.81
C HIS A 589 16.69 8.19 20.03
N VAL A 590 15.83 7.17 19.88
CA VAL A 590 15.42 6.28 20.98
C VAL A 590 16.62 5.55 21.59
N VAL A 591 17.61 5.15 20.78
CA VAL A 591 18.82 4.46 21.27
C VAL A 591 19.95 5.43 21.69
N GLY A 592 19.68 6.75 21.76
CA GLY A 592 20.65 7.76 22.19
C GLY A 592 21.68 8.19 21.12
N ARG A 593 21.52 7.75 19.86
CA ARG A 593 22.39 8.12 18.71
C ARG A 593 21.86 9.37 18.01
N ALA A 594 21.68 10.46 18.77
CA ALA A 594 20.98 11.64 18.30
C ALA A 594 21.66 12.36 17.13
N GLU A 595 23.00 12.38 17.07
CA GLU A 595 23.74 12.99 15.96
C GLU A 595 23.53 12.24 14.64
N GLU A 596 23.52 10.90 14.66
CA GLU A 596 23.22 10.12 13.47
C GLU A 596 21.77 10.34 13.01
N GLY A 597 20.82 10.43 13.96
CA GLY A 597 19.43 10.75 13.65
C GLY A 597 19.28 12.12 12.98
N ARG A 598 19.97 13.14 13.49
CA ARG A 598 20.03 14.48 12.87
C ARG A 598 20.59 14.45 11.47
N ALA A 599 21.73 13.78 11.25
CA ALA A 599 22.35 13.70 9.94
C ALA A 599 21.40 13.08 8.89
N VAL A 600 20.59 12.09 9.28
CA VAL A 600 19.57 11.50 8.39
C VAL A 600 18.44 12.49 8.08
N LEU A 601 17.98 13.27 9.06
CA LEU A 601 16.95 14.30 8.85
C LEU A 601 17.46 15.47 8.00
N GLU A 602 18.72 15.87 8.17
CA GLU A 602 19.39 16.87 7.34
C GLU A 602 19.53 16.39 5.88
N GLU A 603 19.87 15.11 5.66
CA GLU A 603 19.87 14.50 4.32
C GLU A 603 18.48 14.61 3.67
N CYS A 604 17.39 14.30 4.39
CA CYS A 604 16.03 14.44 3.90
C CYS A 604 15.71 15.88 3.47
N LEU A 605 16.05 16.85 4.34
CA LEU A 605 15.81 18.26 4.08
C LEU A 605 16.57 18.72 2.82
N LEU A 606 17.85 18.38 2.71
CA LEU A 606 18.70 18.75 1.57
C LEU A 606 18.19 18.16 0.24
N ILE A 607 17.76 16.90 0.24
CA ILE A 607 17.17 16.26 -0.95
C ILE A 607 15.91 17.01 -1.39
N SER A 608 15.00 17.26 -0.44
CA SER A 608 13.74 17.95 -0.73
C SER A 608 13.96 19.40 -1.15
N GLU A 609 14.90 20.12 -0.53
CA GLU A 609 15.27 21.49 -0.93
C GLU A 609 15.81 21.54 -2.36
N LYS A 610 16.70 20.61 -2.73
CA LYS A 610 17.30 20.55 -4.06
C LYS A 610 16.27 20.30 -5.16
N LEU A 611 15.24 19.50 -4.87
CA LEU A 611 14.25 19.09 -5.87
C LEU A 611 13.05 20.02 -5.96
N LYS A 612 12.61 20.58 -4.83
CA LYS A 612 11.35 21.36 -4.74
C LYS A 612 11.58 22.84 -4.45
N GLY A 613 12.79 23.23 -4.05
CA GLY A 613 13.16 24.58 -3.68
C GLY A 613 12.91 24.87 -2.19
N LYS A 614 13.65 25.86 -1.65
CA LYS A 614 13.71 26.20 -0.22
C LYS A 614 12.43 26.76 0.39
N GLU A 615 11.48 27.20 -0.44
CA GLU A 615 10.20 27.75 0.02
C GLU A 615 9.03 26.78 -0.17
N HIS A 616 9.29 25.52 -0.55
CA HIS A 616 8.22 24.58 -0.84
C HIS A 616 7.54 24.06 0.45
N PRO A 617 6.20 24.05 0.56
CA PRO A 617 5.50 23.61 1.77
C PRO A 617 5.81 22.18 2.24
N SER A 618 6.26 21.30 1.34
CA SER A 618 6.67 19.94 1.72
C SER A 618 7.95 19.87 2.55
N LEU A 619 8.69 20.97 2.73
CA LEU A 619 9.86 21.02 3.61
C LEU A 619 9.48 21.12 5.08
N VAL A 620 8.27 21.60 5.37
CA VAL A 620 7.80 21.87 6.72
C VAL A 620 7.92 20.64 7.63
N PRO A 621 7.48 19.43 7.25
CA PRO A 621 7.64 18.24 8.09
C PRO A 621 9.12 17.93 8.42
N HIS A 622 10.04 18.15 7.48
CA HIS A 622 11.48 17.94 7.72
C HIS A 622 12.05 18.94 8.70
N LEU A 623 11.71 20.23 8.53
CA LEU A 623 12.13 21.30 9.43
C LEU A 623 11.62 21.07 10.85
N VAL A 624 10.37 20.64 11.00
CA VAL A 624 9.79 20.35 12.31
C VAL A 624 10.43 19.13 12.94
N ASN A 625 10.65 18.03 12.21
CA ASN A 625 11.34 16.86 12.75
C ASN A 625 12.78 17.18 13.21
N LEU A 626 13.50 18.01 12.45
CA LEU A 626 14.83 18.47 12.83
C LEU A 626 14.79 19.40 14.05
N ALA A 627 13.79 20.29 14.14
CA ALA A 627 13.58 21.12 15.32
C ALA A 627 13.29 20.28 16.57
N THR A 628 12.40 19.28 16.47
CA THR A 628 12.12 18.34 17.57
C THR A 628 13.39 17.59 17.99
N SER A 629 14.23 17.20 17.03
CA SER A 629 15.53 16.58 17.30
C SER A 629 16.47 17.50 18.10
N TYR A 630 16.56 18.79 17.73
CA TYR A 630 17.34 19.77 18.48
C TYR A 630 16.77 20.05 19.88
N SER A 631 15.43 20.16 20.01
CA SER A 631 14.76 20.32 21.31
C SER A 631 15.03 19.15 22.25
N ARG A 632 15.05 17.90 21.74
CA ARG A 632 15.42 16.70 22.53
C ARG A 632 16.86 16.77 23.05
N SER A 633 17.76 17.41 22.31
CA SER A 633 19.13 17.68 22.75
C SER A 633 19.30 19.01 23.50
N LYS A 634 18.18 19.65 23.90
CA LYS A 634 18.15 20.95 24.59
C LYS A 634 18.78 22.12 23.82
N ASN A 635 18.97 21.97 22.50
CA ASN A 635 19.37 23.07 21.63
C ASN A 635 18.13 23.82 21.14
N PHE A 636 17.49 24.55 22.05
CA PHE A 636 16.23 25.24 21.78
C PHE A 636 16.38 26.42 20.81
N ALA A 637 17.56 27.03 20.73
CA ALA A 637 17.82 28.14 19.80
C ALA A 637 17.74 27.69 18.32
N GLU A 638 18.37 26.57 17.97
CA GLU A 638 18.24 26.02 16.61
C GLU A 638 16.84 25.49 16.34
N ALA A 639 16.18 24.89 17.33
CA ALA A 639 14.80 24.46 17.19
C ALA A 639 13.87 25.64 16.89
N GLU A 640 14.01 26.76 17.62
CA GLU A 640 13.25 27.99 17.39
C GLU A 640 13.46 28.51 15.96
N ARG A 641 14.71 28.60 15.52
CA ARG A 641 15.07 29.07 14.17
C ARG A 641 14.36 28.24 13.10
N LEU A 642 14.42 26.91 13.20
CA LEU A 642 13.79 26.00 12.24
C LEU A 642 12.26 26.09 12.26
N LEU A 643 11.66 26.20 13.45
CA LEU A 643 10.21 26.33 13.61
C LEU A 643 9.71 27.65 13.01
N ARG A 644 10.43 28.77 13.23
CA ARG A 644 10.08 30.06 12.60
C ARG A 644 10.18 29.99 11.07
N ILE A 645 11.21 29.34 10.51
CA ILE A 645 11.31 29.12 9.05
C ILE A 645 10.12 28.28 8.55
N SER A 646 9.77 27.21 9.26
CA SER A 646 8.65 26.34 8.87
C SER A 646 7.31 27.11 8.84
N LEU A 647 7.07 28.00 9.80
CA LEU A 647 5.88 28.84 9.86
C LEU A 647 5.86 29.89 8.76
N GLN A 648 7.00 30.51 8.45
CA GLN A 648 7.11 31.46 7.33
C GLN A 648 6.74 30.80 5.99
N ILE A 649 7.15 29.55 5.76
CA ILE A 649 6.79 28.79 4.56
C ILE A 649 5.28 28.50 4.53
N LEU A 650 4.70 28.05 5.65
CA LEU A 650 3.28 27.75 5.73
C LEU A 650 2.40 28.99 5.54
N MET A 651 2.72 30.10 6.20
CA MET A 651 1.93 31.34 6.15
C MET A 651 1.87 31.97 4.75
N LYS A 652 2.82 31.65 3.86
CA LYS A 652 2.77 32.06 2.45
C LYS A 652 1.76 31.26 1.61
N THR A 653 1.41 30.05 2.05
CA THR A 653 0.68 29.07 1.23
C THR A 653 -0.69 28.71 1.78
N VAL A 654 -0.92 28.97 3.06
CA VAL A 654 -2.11 28.58 3.79
C VAL A 654 -2.61 29.76 4.64
N PRO A 655 -3.93 30.01 4.75
CA PRO A 655 -4.47 31.05 5.62
C PRO A 655 -4.06 30.88 7.09
N SER A 656 -4.02 31.99 7.84
CA SER A 656 -3.64 32.02 9.27
C SER A 656 -4.56 31.22 10.20
N ASP A 657 -5.77 30.87 9.74
CA ASP A 657 -6.76 30.10 10.51
C ASP A 657 -6.73 28.59 10.19
N ASP A 658 -5.79 28.14 9.35
CA ASP A 658 -5.76 26.74 8.94
C ASP A 658 -5.18 25.82 10.03
N PRO A 659 -5.83 24.69 10.34
CA PRO A 659 -5.38 23.81 11.42
C PRO A 659 -3.96 23.23 11.23
N SER A 660 -3.47 23.14 10.01
CA SER A 660 -2.15 22.56 9.69
C SER A 660 -0.98 23.37 10.26
N ILE A 661 -1.15 24.68 10.49
CA ILE A 661 -0.10 25.53 11.07
C ILE A 661 0.07 25.32 12.57
N THR A 662 -0.93 24.73 13.23
CA THR A 662 -0.95 24.62 14.69
C THR A 662 0.10 23.66 15.25
N PHE A 663 0.55 22.68 14.46
CA PHE A 663 1.60 21.75 14.89
C PHE A 663 2.99 22.41 15.03
N PRO A 664 3.52 23.12 14.02
CA PRO A 664 4.75 23.90 14.20
C PRO A 664 4.60 25.05 15.21
N MET A 665 3.42 25.70 15.29
CA MET A 665 3.18 26.74 16.31
C MET A 665 3.25 26.18 17.74
N LEU A 666 2.64 25.03 18.01
CA LEU A 666 2.68 24.43 19.34
C LEU A 666 4.11 24.00 19.73
N ASN A 667 4.86 23.42 18.79
CA ASN A 667 6.28 23.12 19.01
C ASN A 667 7.11 24.39 19.26
N LEU A 668 6.76 25.51 18.62
CA LEU A 668 7.40 26.81 18.87
C LEU A 668 7.08 27.32 20.26
N ALA A 669 5.82 27.26 20.70
CA ALA A 669 5.41 27.64 22.06
C ALA A 669 6.18 26.83 23.12
N VAL A 670 6.29 25.50 22.96
CA VAL A 670 7.09 24.66 23.85
C VAL A 670 8.58 25.03 23.81
N THR A 671 9.12 25.36 22.64
CA THR A 671 10.53 25.76 22.49
C THR A 671 10.80 27.10 23.17
N LEU A 672 9.91 28.08 23.00
CA LEU A 672 9.98 29.39 23.65
C LEU A 672 9.82 29.28 25.17
N TYR A 673 8.92 28.42 25.64
CA TYR A 673 8.82 28.06 27.06
C TYR A 673 10.15 27.51 27.59
N ASN A 674 10.87 26.66 26.85
CA ASN A 674 12.18 26.19 27.29
C ASN A 674 13.29 27.26 27.21
N LEU A 675 13.08 28.32 26.42
CA LEU A 675 13.96 29.49 26.33
C LEU A 675 13.59 30.62 27.31
N HIS A 676 12.56 30.43 28.14
CA HIS A 676 12.02 31.44 29.06
C HIS A 676 11.43 32.68 28.38
N HIS A 677 10.95 32.54 27.14
CA HIS A 677 10.17 33.56 26.42
C HIS A 677 8.66 33.33 26.63
N ASP A 678 8.23 33.38 27.89
CA ASP A 678 6.92 32.88 28.32
C ASP A 678 5.73 33.70 27.78
N GLU A 679 5.87 35.02 27.65
CA GLU A 679 4.81 35.88 27.10
C GLU A 679 4.53 35.59 25.61
N GLU A 680 5.59 35.37 24.82
CA GLU A 680 5.44 34.98 23.41
C GLU A 680 4.88 33.56 23.30
N ALA A 681 5.34 32.64 24.16
CA ALA A 681 4.84 31.28 24.21
C ALA A 681 3.34 31.23 24.55
N GLU A 682 2.88 32.02 25.54
CA GLU A 682 1.47 32.10 25.94
C GLU A 682 0.61 32.56 24.78
N LYS A 683 1.01 33.63 24.10
CA LYS A 683 0.28 34.16 22.95
C LYS A 683 0.13 33.12 21.84
N ILE A 684 1.21 32.43 21.48
CA ILE A 684 1.18 31.39 20.45
C ILE A 684 0.31 30.20 20.88
N ALA A 685 0.38 29.78 22.15
CA ALA A 685 -0.44 28.70 22.68
C ALA A 685 -1.94 29.03 22.66
N LEU A 686 -2.32 30.28 22.97
CA LEU A 686 -3.70 30.77 22.87
C LEU A 686 -4.19 30.80 21.41
N ASP A 687 -3.36 31.24 20.47
CA ASP A 687 -3.70 31.22 19.04
C ASP A 687 -3.92 29.76 18.56
N VAL A 688 -3.04 28.84 18.95
CA VAL A 688 -3.18 27.40 18.66
C VAL A 688 -4.49 26.84 19.21
N LEU A 689 -4.81 27.17 20.47
CA LEU A 689 -6.05 26.73 21.11
C LEU A 689 -7.28 27.19 20.33
N SER A 690 -7.34 28.47 19.98
CA SER A 690 -8.44 29.07 19.21
C SER A 690 -8.65 28.37 17.86
N ILE A 691 -7.57 28.16 17.09
CA ILE A 691 -7.63 27.49 15.78
C ILE A 691 -8.09 26.04 15.93
N ARG A 692 -7.53 25.30 16.90
CA ARG A 692 -7.88 23.88 17.11
C ARG A 692 -9.31 23.71 17.61
N GLU A 693 -9.81 24.59 18.48
CA GLU A 693 -11.20 24.55 18.93
C GLU A 693 -12.19 24.79 17.78
N LYS A 694 -11.91 25.78 16.92
CA LYS A 694 -12.74 26.09 15.74
C LYS A 694 -12.78 24.94 14.75
N ALA A 695 -11.67 24.22 14.60
CA ALA A 695 -11.52 23.17 13.59
C ALA A 695 -11.98 21.78 14.05
N PHE A 696 -11.65 21.39 15.29
CA PHE A 696 -11.84 20.03 15.79
C PHE A 696 -12.88 19.95 16.92
N GLY A 697 -13.38 21.09 17.39
CA GLY A 697 -14.28 21.17 18.54
C GLY A 697 -13.54 21.14 19.87
N LYS A 698 -14.22 21.66 20.91
CA LYS A 698 -13.64 21.92 22.25
C LYS A 698 -13.19 20.68 23.02
N GLU A 699 -13.65 19.51 22.63
CA GLU A 699 -13.45 18.23 23.32
C GLU A 699 -12.47 17.31 22.56
N SER A 700 -11.74 17.83 21.58
CA SER A 700 -10.76 17.07 20.80
C SER A 700 -9.45 16.89 21.58
N LEU A 701 -8.79 15.74 21.43
CA LEU A 701 -7.48 15.50 22.04
C LEU A 701 -6.43 16.54 21.63
N LEU A 702 -6.49 17.03 20.39
CA LEU A 702 -5.60 18.11 19.91
C LEU A 702 -5.79 19.42 20.69
N VAL A 703 -7.01 19.68 21.17
CA VAL A 703 -7.29 20.83 22.03
C VAL A 703 -6.72 20.58 23.43
N GLY A 704 -6.81 19.35 23.94
CA GLY A 704 -6.18 18.93 25.19
C GLY A 704 -4.67 19.18 25.22
N GLU A 705 -3.94 18.83 24.16
CA GLU A 705 -2.49 19.08 24.05
C GLU A 705 -2.14 20.59 24.11
N ALA A 706 -2.94 21.43 23.43
CA ALA A 706 -2.72 22.87 23.43
C ALA A 706 -2.98 23.47 24.81
N LEU A 707 -4.02 22.99 25.51
CA LEU A 707 -4.35 23.39 26.88
C LEU A 707 -3.25 22.98 27.87
N ASP A 708 -2.70 21.77 27.76
CA ASP A 708 -1.63 21.30 28.65
C ASP A 708 -0.36 22.15 28.51
N CYS A 709 0.00 22.50 27.27
CA CYS A 709 1.07 23.45 26.98
C CYS A 709 0.78 24.83 27.58
N LEU A 710 -0.44 25.36 27.37
CA LEU A 710 -0.86 26.66 27.90
C LEU A 710 -0.80 26.69 29.43
N VAL A 711 -1.30 25.66 30.11
CA VAL A 711 -1.25 25.55 31.58
C VAL A 711 0.21 25.58 32.05
N SER A 712 1.10 24.83 31.40
CA SER A 712 2.52 24.80 31.76
C SER A 712 3.18 26.18 31.66
N ILE A 713 2.84 26.96 30.63
CA ILE A 713 3.31 28.33 30.41
C ILE A 713 2.70 29.28 31.47
N GLN A 714 1.38 29.25 31.65
CA GLN A 714 0.66 30.13 32.57
C GLN A 714 1.00 29.88 34.04
N THR A 715 1.33 28.63 34.40
CA THR A 715 1.83 28.28 35.74
C THR A 715 3.14 29.01 36.03
N ARG A 716 4.02 29.16 35.04
CA ARG A 716 5.29 29.89 35.21
C ARG A 716 5.11 31.40 35.20
N LEU A 717 4.11 31.89 34.46
CA LEU A 717 3.69 33.29 34.48
C LEU A 717 2.90 33.68 35.74
N GLU A 718 2.74 32.75 36.70
CA GLU A 718 2.03 32.98 37.97
C GLU A 718 0.61 33.54 37.77
N LYS A 719 -0.10 33.03 36.74
CA LYS A 719 -1.51 33.34 36.53
C LYS A 719 -2.38 32.78 37.65
N GLU A 720 -3.58 33.33 37.80
CA GLU A 720 -4.54 32.96 38.85
C GLU A 720 -4.77 31.45 38.93
N GLU A 721 -4.59 30.86 40.12
CA GLU A 721 -4.69 29.42 40.33
C GLU A 721 -6.07 28.86 39.98
N SER A 722 -7.13 29.67 40.16
CA SER A 722 -8.50 29.29 39.84
C SER A 722 -8.69 29.02 38.34
N GLU A 723 -8.12 29.87 37.47
CA GLU A 723 -8.16 29.71 36.02
C GLU A 723 -7.37 28.47 35.58
N LEU A 724 -6.17 28.25 36.16
CA LEU A 724 -5.33 27.08 35.87
C LEU A 724 -6.05 25.78 36.22
N VAL A 725 -6.72 25.73 37.36
CA VAL A 725 -7.47 24.55 37.81
C VAL A 725 -8.64 24.25 36.86
N GLU A 726 -9.31 25.26 36.32
CA GLU A 726 -10.38 25.06 35.34
C GLU A 726 -9.84 24.50 34.01
N LEU A 727 -8.72 25.01 33.51
CA LEU A 727 -8.06 24.49 32.31
C LEU A 727 -7.61 23.04 32.52
N LEU A 728 -7.03 22.71 33.67
CA LEU A 728 -6.62 21.35 34.01
C LEU A 728 -7.80 20.38 34.10
N LYS A 729 -8.91 20.78 34.74
CA LYS A 729 -10.15 19.98 34.76
C LYS A 729 -10.64 19.68 33.35
N ARG A 730 -10.51 20.65 32.44
CA ARG A 730 -10.86 20.48 31.04
C ARG A 730 -9.93 19.52 30.31
N VAL A 731 -8.61 19.61 30.51
CA VAL A 731 -7.63 18.65 29.96
C VAL A 731 -7.98 17.23 30.39
N LEU A 732 -8.18 17.01 31.69
CA LEU A 732 -8.53 15.70 32.25
C LEU A 732 -9.81 15.15 31.64
N LYS A 733 -10.87 15.96 31.54
CA LYS A 733 -12.13 15.54 30.92
C LYS A 733 -11.96 15.10 29.46
N ILE A 734 -11.12 15.80 28.69
CA ILE A 734 -10.82 15.46 27.29
C ILE A 734 -10.06 14.13 27.22
N GLN A 735 -9.06 13.93 28.08
CA GLN A 735 -8.26 12.71 28.15
C GLN A 735 -9.11 11.50 28.59
N GLU A 736 -9.88 11.63 29.67
CA GLU A 736 -10.77 10.57 30.17
C GLU A 736 -11.76 10.09 29.10
N LYS A 737 -12.34 11.02 28.33
CA LYS A 737 -13.24 10.70 27.24
C LYS A 737 -12.54 10.00 26.07
N SER A 738 -11.27 10.31 25.84
CA SER A 738 -10.49 9.79 24.70
C SER A 738 -9.89 8.42 24.99
N PHE A 739 -9.40 8.19 26.22
CA PHE A 739 -8.64 7.00 26.59
C PHE A 739 -9.36 6.06 27.58
N GLY A 740 -10.51 6.50 28.14
CA GLY A 740 -11.21 5.79 29.20
C GLY A 740 -10.61 6.05 30.59
N HIS A 741 -11.37 5.77 31.66
CA HIS A 741 -10.97 6.09 33.04
C HIS A 741 -9.70 5.37 33.53
N ASP A 742 -9.34 4.21 32.94
CA ASP A 742 -8.28 3.32 33.45
C ASP A 742 -6.96 3.36 32.64
N SER A 743 -6.77 4.34 31.74
CA SER A 743 -5.53 4.43 30.94
C SER A 743 -4.36 5.03 31.73
N GLU A 744 -3.15 4.45 31.62
CA GLU A 744 -1.91 5.01 32.19
C GLU A 744 -1.60 6.42 31.65
N GLU A 745 -2.16 6.80 30.50
CA GLU A 745 -2.00 8.11 29.87
C GLU A 745 -2.72 9.24 30.63
N ASN A 746 -3.80 8.94 31.36
CA ASN A 746 -4.46 9.92 32.25
C ASN A 746 -3.55 10.34 33.43
N PHE A 747 -2.51 9.56 33.76
CA PHE A 747 -1.69 9.76 34.96
C PHE A 747 -0.42 10.60 34.74
N ASN A 748 -0.09 10.97 33.50
CA ASN A 748 1.24 11.49 33.13
C ASN A 748 1.35 13.00 32.88
N CYS A 749 0.31 13.79 33.17
CA CYS A 749 0.45 15.26 33.13
C CYS A 749 1.30 15.72 34.34
N GLU A 750 2.60 15.90 34.12
CA GLU A 750 3.56 16.42 35.10
C GLU A 750 3.13 17.80 35.63
N ALA A 751 2.44 18.61 34.81
CA ALA A 751 1.82 19.88 35.19
C ALA A 751 0.63 19.71 36.15
N VAL A 752 -0.26 18.72 35.90
CA VAL A 752 -1.37 18.37 36.82
C VAL A 752 -0.83 17.97 38.18
N ASN A 753 0.17 17.09 38.21
CA ASN A 753 0.82 16.64 39.45
C ASN A 753 1.53 17.78 40.20
N LYS A 754 2.06 18.78 39.49
CA LYS A 754 2.78 19.91 40.08
C LYS A 754 1.85 20.99 40.64
N VAL A 755 0.78 21.32 39.94
CA VAL A 755 -0.25 22.27 40.40
C VAL A 755 -1.04 21.67 41.58
N TRP A 756 -1.48 20.41 41.49
CA TRP A 756 -2.20 19.75 42.60
C TRP A 756 -1.38 19.61 43.89
N ARG A 757 -0.07 19.36 43.79
CA ARG A 757 0.84 19.36 44.94
C ARG A 757 1.04 20.76 45.53
N ALA A 758 1.03 21.80 44.70
CA ALA A 758 1.11 23.19 45.16
C ALA A 758 -0.18 23.65 45.86
N SER A 759 -1.34 23.14 45.44
CA SER A 759 -2.65 23.41 46.05
C SER A 759 -2.94 22.66 47.36
N GLY A 760 -1.99 21.85 47.88
CA GLY A 760 -2.12 21.17 49.17
C GLY A 760 -3.03 19.93 49.20
N HIS A 761 -3.38 19.36 48.04
CA HIS A 761 -4.17 18.13 47.95
C HIS A 761 -3.26 16.91 47.69
N GLU A 762 -3.30 15.90 48.56
CA GLU A 762 -2.57 14.63 48.38
C GLU A 762 -2.99 13.92 47.08
N GLN A 763 -2.07 13.13 46.49
CA GLN A 763 -2.25 12.45 45.20
C GLN A 763 -3.61 11.72 45.09
N PRO A 764 -4.32 11.78 43.94
CA PRO A 764 -5.47 10.92 43.73
C PRO A 764 -5.01 9.49 43.43
N ALA A 765 -4.99 8.65 44.46
CA ALA A 765 -5.31 7.24 44.27
C ALA A 765 -6.83 7.15 44.03
N LEU A 766 -7.24 6.98 42.77
CA LEU A 766 -8.65 6.92 42.37
C LEU A 766 -9.41 5.83 43.16
N LEU A 767 -10.37 6.24 44.01
CA LEU A 767 -11.75 5.71 44.14
C LEU A 767 -12.41 6.23 45.42
N ARG A 768 -13.32 7.22 45.28
CA ARG A 768 -14.59 7.27 46.03
C ARG A 768 -15.45 8.45 45.55
N LEU A 769 -16.06 8.28 44.38
CA LEU A 769 -17.36 8.89 44.10
C LEU A 769 -18.27 7.76 43.60
N ASN A 770 -18.66 6.90 44.54
CA ASN A 770 -19.92 6.18 44.53
C ASN A 770 -20.28 5.89 45.99
N GLU A 771 -21.49 6.31 46.34
CA GLU A 771 -22.31 5.90 47.49
C GLU A 771 -22.04 6.53 48.88
N GLU A 772 -23.04 7.32 49.27
CA GLU A 772 -23.67 7.47 50.59
C GLU A 772 -22.87 8.01 51.78
N TRP A 773 -23.48 9.03 52.39
CA TRP A 773 -23.16 9.50 53.73
C TRP A 773 -23.45 8.41 54.76
N ASP A 774 -22.49 8.11 55.63
CA ASP A 774 -22.77 7.64 56.99
C ASP A 774 -21.94 8.46 58.00
N PRO A 775 -22.56 9.36 58.79
CA PRO A 775 -21.86 10.23 59.73
C PRO A 775 -21.71 9.56 61.10
N GLN A 776 -21.00 8.43 61.18
CA GLN A 776 -20.58 7.83 62.45
C GLN A 776 -19.25 7.07 62.28
N GLU A 777 -18.12 7.77 62.30
CA GLU A 777 -16.86 7.26 62.88
C GLU A 777 -15.81 8.38 62.99
N LEU A 778 -16.13 9.33 63.86
CA LEU A 778 -15.12 10.07 64.63
C LEU A 778 -14.58 9.11 65.68
N LEU A 779 -13.29 8.75 65.62
CA LEU A 779 -12.39 8.49 66.75
C LEU A 779 -11.10 7.82 66.25
N PHE A 780 -10.03 8.58 66.09
CA PHE A 780 -8.73 8.40 66.75
C PHE A 780 -7.71 9.34 66.10
N LEU A 781 -7.55 10.49 66.74
CA LEU A 781 -6.35 11.31 66.63
C LEU A 781 -5.15 10.57 67.24
N ASP A 782 -3.97 10.98 66.78
CA ASP A 782 -2.77 11.21 67.59
C ASP A 782 -1.68 10.12 67.57
N ASN A 783 -0.57 10.38 66.87
CA ASN A 783 0.72 10.73 67.52
C ASN A 783 1.95 10.62 66.59
N ARG A 784 2.71 11.73 66.55
CA ARG A 784 4.20 11.87 66.61
C ARG A 784 5.02 11.62 65.34
N ASP A 785 5.59 12.68 64.77
CA ASP A 785 6.89 13.34 65.09
C ASP A 785 8.06 12.53 64.49
N SER A 786 8.97 13.08 63.69
CA SER A 786 9.57 14.42 63.66
C SER A 786 10.09 14.79 62.27
#